data_AF-A0A428NG21-F1
#
_entry.id   AF-A0A428NG21-F1
#
_cell.length_a   1.000
_cell.length_b   1.000
_cell.length_c   1.000
_cell.angle_alpha   90.00
_cell.angle_beta   90.00
_cell.angle_gamma   90.00
#
_symmetry.space_group_name_H-M   'P 1'
#
loop_
_entity.id
_entity.type
_entity.pdbx_description
1 polymer ?
#
loop_
_entity_poly.entity_id
_entity_poly.type
_entity_poly.pdbx_seq_one_letter_code
_entity_poly.pdbx_strand_id
1 'polypeptide(L)'
;MQLPSAADTMRRPSLDLTEPSRTIEETSEPPSDENMDEDIDLSMPPVEDDVLEEDPRIYTPPPRIAARFYRPSQARRRDSAASSRRNSISSAHSRCSSIQPSVHRGGEQSKYIAQHLRRASFLEDRRARLADRAAHAEKVRLRAALAKATQRDTTLSEERAIAAQQARERNLAEIVANCAEEVKKAKQVAEFMKEKREQDIARMKAQIEERMAEAERRREELRTKNASRRSRGQSVMTRKPIESVPEAVEEEACKLTDEDAAARIQWWWRGCLRKRMIREFNELGLTVDGIRDTHFDTVVELLAQDRVLIITARLLRLCGLQEGDPGSVEEMAAVRTFLSAFLILGHPNQVLNTKNDNGEEEVVDELTAHRLPSGDLANPQLQDLVGKARDLLISFENILSCLTSANAYTTPPTLKNTLSEAYATFYNAFIAWKSRDSDALIEVMLMQFVELDAIYHTVKDTTDDAATALYKKSIQDNQLMLIVRIKKLAGQERGKKLIFDAVGEARRSRAKKKKTGDTKPRVADNAAGEAHETANSLVSSESQTLTPPATPASKAQAKASAPKTGLNGLLPNNRVVVHELAINKEYQLSPDEYREQQAERAQPLYMQMRAVMDDSDNAANFRFFAIVASNIKDKLQRLLKPGNSMYNLIGEILDPDMAERQFALGNFSYERFFTAMASLLPKLCAPFRDEEVKDLIQNKLADGNIIDRVEALNGFIDLMLCDYINYLMKIAAPQLIESAAPYEAKRFAEDVEKGQLGLAAAEASWRAARSKVMAEVQKRDPEGINHPKSRPTASRFYAQMLVDIFTKISPTPIEEVPEMLRLDHGRISQVSTMIQRIITAGAVLLQCKNLLKRDVRSAWKMEASRIMAVIEAGHPLDTTVDGVMAALESGRSMPAATKGHLRALVTKVLTASQEMAERGREPSEPVLRLLLTRLRGNILTRLAAGSASEKVKATNTAGEKLASLGLSEFVERVREISGVLEKVGAVDRAAHGPWWDAVATKVEQEDMST
;
A
#
# COMPACT_ATOMS: atom_id res chain seq x y z
N MET A 1 -52.82 -45.90 -18.58
CA MET A 1 -53.33 -47.10 -19.28
C MET A 1 -53.18 -46.82 -20.76
N GLN A 2 -52.51 -47.69 -21.54
CA GLN A 2 -52.15 -47.52 -22.98
C GLN A 2 -51.27 -46.27 -23.26
N LEU A 3 -49.98 -46.33 -23.61
CA LEU A 3 -49.25 -47.03 -24.70
C LEU A 3 -49.58 -46.54 -26.12
N PRO A 4 -48.65 -45.82 -26.78
CA PRO A 4 -48.49 -45.78 -28.23
C PRO A 4 -47.42 -46.79 -28.70
N SER A 5 -47.65 -47.45 -29.84
CA SER A 5 -46.73 -48.39 -30.52
C SER A 5 -47.34 -48.80 -31.87
N ALA A 6 -46.62 -49.11 -32.96
CA ALA A 6 -45.28 -48.75 -33.44
C ALA A 6 -45.12 -49.26 -34.90
N ALA A 7 -44.08 -48.81 -35.62
CA ALA A 7 -43.55 -49.40 -36.86
C ALA A 7 -44.49 -49.35 -38.11
N ASP A 8 -44.02 -49.51 -39.36
CA ASP A 8 -42.65 -49.57 -39.92
C ASP A 8 -42.67 -49.06 -41.37
N THR A 9 -41.54 -48.59 -41.90
CA THR A 9 -40.94 -49.10 -43.17
C THR A 9 -39.56 -48.48 -43.41
N MET A 10 -38.52 -49.21 -42.98
CA MET A 10 -37.15 -49.30 -43.53
C MET A 10 -36.76 -48.39 -44.73
N ARG A 11 -35.62 -47.67 -44.61
CA ARG A 11 -34.43 -47.86 -45.47
C ARG A 11 -33.19 -47.08 -45.00
N ARG A 12 -32.01 -47.65 -45.25
CA ARG A 12 -30.63 -47.15 -45.08
C ARG A 12 -29.70 -48.05 -45.93
N PRO A 13 -28.44 -47.68 -46.20
CA PRO A 13 -27.86 -46.33 -46.28
C PRO A 13 -27.13 -46.10 -47.64
N SER A 14 -26.58 -44.91 -47.85
CA SER A 14 -25.50 -44.68 -48.84
C SER A 14 -24.51 -43.67 -48.27
N LEU A 15 -23.21 -43.92 -48.47
CA LEU A 15 -22.18 -42.90 -48.35
C LEU A 15 -22.21 -42.04 -49.63
N ASP A 16 -21.75 -40.79 -49.54
CA ASP A 16 -20.55 -40.44 -50.31
C ASP A 16 -19.86 -39.18 -49.75
N LEU A 17 -18.56 -39.07 -50.04
CA LEU A 17 -17.73 -37.89 -49.81
C LEU A 17 -17.28 -37.36 -51.18
N THR A 18 -17.19 -36.04 -51.36
CA THR A 18 -16.45 -35.48 -52.51
C THR A 18 -15.91 -34.09 -52.20
N GLU A 19 -14.60 -33.95 -52.35
CA GLU A 19 -13.89 -32.66 -52.42
C GLU A 19 -13.87 -32.16 -53.87
N PRO A 20 -13.66 -30.86 -54.12
CA PRO A 20 -13.23 -30.35 -55.43
C PRO A 20 -11.71 -30.14 -55.47
N SER A 21 -10.99 -31.03 -56.16
CA SER A 21 -9.54 -30.92 -56.41
C SER A 21 -9.22 -30.41 -57.81
N ARG A 22 -8.15 -29.60 -57.96
CA ARG A 22 -7.03 -29.85 -58.93
C ARG A 22 -5.82 -28.95 -58.60
N THR A 23 -4.61 -29.47 -58.29
CA THR A 23 -3.53 -30.01 -59.18
C THR A 23 -2.96 -28.94 -60.14
N ILE A 24 -1.66 -28.80 -60.44
CA ILE A 24 -0.39 -29.60 -60.33
C ILE A 24 0.73 -28.59 -59.88
N GLU A 25 1.99 -28.82 -59.43
CA GLU A 25 3.07 -29.86 -59.35
C GLU A 25 3.93 -29.50 -58.08
N GLU A 26 4.82 -30.23 -57.40
CA GLU A 26 5.71 -31.40 -57.64
C GLU A 26 7.02 -31.05 -58.42
N THR A 27 8.26 -31.47 -58.08
CA THR A 27 8.81 -32.33 -56.98
C THR A 27 10.32 -32.06 -56.66
N SER A 28 10.79 -32.59 -55.52
CA SER A 28 12.17 -33.10 -55.20
C SER A 28 13.45 -32.23 -55.26
N GLU A 29 13.94 -31.81 -54.08
CA GLU A 29 15.21 -32.21 -53.39
C GLU A 29 16.64 -32.06 -54.03
N PRO A 30 17.76 -32.12 -53.24
CA PRO A 30 18.94 -31.23 -53.39
C PRO A 30 20.20 -31.86 -54.04
N PRO A 31 21.32 -31.11 -54.14
CA PRO A 31 22.51 -31.47 -53.33
C PRO A 31 23.30 -30.25 -52.77
N SER A 32 24.63 -30.39 -52.60
CA SER A 32 25.51 -29.68 -51.65
C SER A 32 26.73 -28.97 -52.28
N ASP A 33 27.26 -27.99 -51.54
CA ASP A 33 28.70 -27.63 -51.36
C ASP A 33 29.61 -27.09 -52.50
N GLU A 34 30.60 -26.29 -52.04
CA GLU A 34 31.92 -25.88 -52.61
C GLU A 34 32.07 -24.92 -53.82
N ASN A 35 32.52 -23.69 -53.48
CA ASN A 35 33.77 -23.00 -53.92
C ASN A 35 33.97 -22.39 -55.34
N MET A 36 34.87 -21.38 -55.35
CA MET A 36 35.64 -20.74 -56.44
C MET A 36 34.96 -19.75 -57.42
N ASP A 37 35.18 -18.45 -57.15
CA ASP A 37 36.03 -17.51 -57.90
C ASP A 37 35.91 -17.27 -59.43
N GLU A 38 36.15 -15.99 -59.81
CA GLU A 38 36.66 -15.46 -61.10
C GLU A 38 35.78 -15.60 -62.39
N ASP A 39 35.71 -14.62 -63.31
CA ASP A 39 36.01 -13.17 -63.29
C ASP A 39 35.41 -12.52 -64.59
N ILE A 40 35.78 -11.26 -64.88
CA ILE A 40 35.80 -10.53 -66.18
C ILE A 40 34.82 -9.32 -66.29
N ASP A 41 35.46 -8.15 -66.30
CA ASP A 41 34.97 -6.79 -66.60
C ASP A 41 34.65 -6.55 -68.09
N LEU A 42 33.93 -5.46 -68.41
CA LEU A 42 34.25 -4.61 -69.57
C LEU A 42 33.61 -3.19 -69.55
N SER A 43 34.45 -2.19 -69.31
CA SER A 43 34.47 -0.83 -69.92
C SER A 43 33.65 0.36 -69.36
N MET A 44 34.41 1.41 -69.01
CA MET A 44 34.07 2.85 -68.89
C MET A 44 34.45 3.58 -70.22
N PRO A 45 34.66 4.93 -70.39
CA PRO A 45 34.76 6.11 -69.47
C PRO A 45 33.96 7.35 -70.02
N PRO A 46 34.35 8.65 -69.89
CA PRO A 46 35.19 9.44 -68.95
C PRO A 46 34.33 10.54 -68.21
N VAL A 47 34.80 11.56 -67.45
CA VAL A 47 35.99 12.46 -67.45
C VAL A 47 36.32 13.01 -66.03
N GLU A 48 37.56 12.79 -65.56
CA GLU A 48 38.59 13.70 -64.95
C GLU A 48 38.17 14.95 -64.11
N ASP A 49 38.85 15.46 -63.06
CA ASP A 49 39.90 15.03 -62.07
C ASP A 49 39.93 16.14 -60.94
N ASP A 50 40.77 16.29 -59.90
CA ASP A 50 42.04 15.69 -59.37
C ASP A 50 41.80 15.00 -57.97
N VAL A 51 42.68 14.24 -57.26
CA VAL A 51 44.17 14.07 -57.18
C VAL A 51 44.87 15.13 -56.26
N LEU A 52 45.84 14.90 -55.34
CA LEU A 52 46.69 13.77 -54.87
C LEU A 52 46.51 13.43 -53.35
N GLU A 53 46.88 12.20 -52.95
CA GLU A 53 47.40 11.84 -51.61
C GLU A 53 48.92 11.59 -51.66
N GLU A 54 49.64 11.68 -50.52
CA GLU A 54 50.86 10.87 -50.26
C GLU A 54 51.24 10.88 -48.75
N ASP A 55 51.63 9.73 -48.18
CA ASP A 55 52.12 9.58 -46.79
C ASP A 55 53.46 8.81 -46.74
N PRO A 56 54.52 9.40 -46.15
CA PRO A 56 55.70 8.63 -45.75
C PRO A 56 56.13 8.90 -44.29
N ARG A 57 56.12 7.83 -43.49
CA ARG A 57 56.88 7.76 -42.22
C ARG A 57 58.37 7.49 -42.51
N ILE A 58 59.29 8.00 -41.66
CA ILE A 58 60.45 7.27 -41.03
C ILE A 58 61.67 8.17 -40.65
N TYR A 59 62.23 7.91 -39.45
CA TYR A 59 63.55 8.26 -38.84
C TYR A 59 64.20 9.68 -38.88
N THR A 60 64.24 10.31 -37.70
CA THR A 60 65.35 11.01 -36.95
C THR A 60 66.62 11.51 -37.67
N PRO A 61 67.22 12.64 -37.20
CA PRO A 61 68.49 12.54 -36.44
C PRO A 61 68.58 13.55 -35.22
N PRO A 62 69.73 14.12 -34.73
CA PRO A 62 70.04 14.07 -33.28
C PRO A 62 70.10 15.44 -32.52
N PRO A 63 70.15 15.44 -31.17
CA PRO A 63 69.83 16.62 -30.35
C PRO A 63 71.01 17.59 -30.11
N ARG A 64 71.40 18.41 -31.10
CA ARG A 64 72.49 19.41 -30.95
C ARG A 64 72.31 20.81 -31.58
N ILE A 65 71.07 21.32 -31.72
CA ILE A 65 70.84 22.72 -32.17
C ILE A 65 70.12 23.60 -31.13
N ALA A 66 69.19 23.06 -30.33
CA ALA A 66 68.40 23.81 -29.33
C ALA A 66 69.20 24.25 -28.07
N ALA A 67 70.52 24.46 -28.18
CA ALA A 67 71.45 24.64 -27.06
C ALA A 67 72.36 25.88 -27.17
N ARG A 68 71.91 26.93 -27.89
CA ARG A 68 72.70 28.16 -28.10
C ARG A 68 72.09 29.47 -27.59
N PHE A 69 70.85 29.48 -27.10
CA PHE A 69 70.26 30.65 -26.45
C PHE A 69 69.71 30.26 -25.08
N TYR A 70 70.00 31.10 -24.08
CA TYR A 70 69.68 30.93 -22.64
C TYR A 70 70.28 29.69 -21.95
N ARG A 71 71.54 29.82 -21.51
CA ARG A 71 72.09 29.02 -20.41
C ARG A 71 72.09 29.87 -19.10
N PRO A 72 71.68 29.34 -17.95
CA PRO A 72 71.59 30.10 -16.70
C PRO A 72 72.79 29.89 -15.76
N SER A 73 72.89 30.73 -14.73
CA SER A 73 73.68 30.44 -13.52
C SER A 73 72.99 31.02 -12.27
N GLN A 74 72.39 30.16 -11.44
CA GLN A 74 72.80 29.86 -10.05
C GLN A 74 72.33 30.88 -8.97
N ALA A 75 72.04 30.52 -7.70
CA ALA A 75 72.23 29.25 -6.99
C ALA A 75 71.13 28.91 -5.95
N ARG A 76 70.93 27.59 -5.75
CA ARG A 76 70.62 26.83 -4.51
C ARG A 76 69.68 27.39 -3.40
N ARG A 77 68.58 26.63 -3.21
CA ARG A 77 67.94 26.19 -1.94
C ARG A 77 68.58 26.62 -0.60
N ARG A 78 67.71 26.95 0.38
CA ARG A 78 67.50 26.09 1.56
C ARG A 78 66.12 26.29 2.19
N ASP A 79 65.47 25.20 2.59
CA ASP A 79 64.20 25.16 3.31
C ASP A 79 64.39 25.30 4.82
N SER A 80 63.44 25.92 5.53
CA SER A 80 63.01 25.59 6.92
C SER A 80 61.84 26.49 7.36
N ALA A 81 61.11 26.06 8.39
CA ALA A 81 59.89 26.73 8.87
C ALA A 81 60.00 27.20 10.34
N ALA A 82 58.87 27.70 10.87
CA ALA A 82 58.53 27.96 12.27
C ALA A 82 58.90 29.33 12.90
N SER A 83 57.96 29.79 13.75
CA SER A 83 58.01 30.98 14.63
C SER A 83 58.07 32.36 13.94
N SER A 84 57.55 33.46 14.52
CA SER A 84 56.84 33.63 15.80
C SER A 84 55.73 34.68 15.69
N ARG A 85 54.90 34.81 16.73
CA ARG A 85 53.92 35.90 16.90
C ARG A 85 54.61 37.22 17.29
N ARG A 86 53.83 38.30 17.34
CA ARG A 86 54.14 39.70 17.74
C ARG A 86 54.64 40.57 16.57
N ASN A 87 54.42 41.89 16.57
CA ASN A 87 54.01 42.76 17.67
C ASN A 87 52.94 43.80 17.27
N SER A 88 52.17 44.27 18.25
CA SER A 88 51.38 45.51 18.13
C SER A 88 52.30 46.73 18.18
N ILE A 89 51.86 47.86 17.62
CA ILE A 89 52.45 49.18 17.93
C ILE A 89 51.37 50.17 18.35
N SER A 90 51.64 50.90 19.43
CA SER A 90 50.83 52.00 19.95
C SER A 90 51.73 52.91 20.76
N SER A 91 51.95 54.13 20.30
CA SER A 91 52.65 55.18 21.04
C SER A 91 52.31 56.54 20.42
N ALA A 92 52.03 57.52 21.27
CA ALA A 92 51.73 58.90 20.87
C ALA A 92 52.82 59.85 21.38
N HIS A 93 52.75 61.11 20.90
CA HIS A 93 53.64 62.23 21.23
C HIS A 93 55.06 62.10 20.62
N SER A 94 55.84 63.18 20.44
CA SER A 94 55.66 64.56 20.95
C SER A 94 56.15 65.66 19.99
N ARG A 95 55.45 66.79 20.02
CA ARG A 95 55.90 68.20 19.88
C ARG A 95 57.24 68.50 19.17
N CYS A 96 57.22 69.46 18.24
CA CYS A 96 57.91 70.74 18.47
C CYS A 96 57.35 71.88 17.62
N SER A 97 57.71 73.12 17.96
CA SER A 97 57.20 74.35 17.33
C SER A 97 58.27 75.44 17.25
N SER A 98 58.40 76.10 16.10
CA SER A 98 59.06 77.41 16.03
C SER A 98 58.48 78.27 14.90
N ILE A 99 58.31 79.56 15.20
CA ILE A 99 58.01 80.63 14.26
C ILE A 99 59.19 81.60 14.36
N GLN A 100 59.77 82.03 13.23
CA GLN A 100 60.26 83.41 13.08
C GLN A 100 60.46 83.77 11.59
N PRO A 101 60.38 85.06 11.21
CA PRO A 101 60.44 85.51 9.82
C PRO A 101 61.77 86.20 9.47
N SER A 102 62.03 86.37 8.17
CA SER A 102 62.81 87.49 7.66
C SER A 102 62.27 87.97 6.31
N VAL A 103 62.64 89.18 5.90
CA VAL A 103 62.02 89.93 4.80
C VAL A 103 63.08 90.29 3.76
N HIS A 104 62.76 90.15 2.46
CA HIS A 104 63.11 91.14 1.42
C HIS A 104 62.32 90.94 0.12
N ARG A 105 62.25 91.99 -0.71
CA ARG A 105 61.48 92.03 -1.98
C ARG A 105 62.27 91.45 -3.17
N GLY A 106 61.54 90.91 -4.16
CA GLY A 106 62.08 90.55 -5.48
C GLY A 106 61.46 89.29 -6.09
N GLY A 107 61.18 89.31 -7.41
CA GLY A 107 60.93 88.10 -8.20
C GLY A 107 59.51 87.51 -8.21
N GLU A 108 58.46 88.34 -8.32
CA GLU A 108 57.06 87.86 -8.30
C GLU A 108 56.67 86.98 -9.51
N GLN A 109 57.17 87.28 -10.71
CA GLN A 109 56.95 86.44 -11.90
C GLN A 109 57.57 85.04 -11.78
N SER A 110 58.77 84.92 -11.19
CA SER A 110 59.43 83.63 -10.96
C SER A 110 58.61 82.73 -10.03
N LYS A 111 58.00 83.32 -8.99
CA LYS A 111 57.08 82.59 -8.08
C LYS A 111 55.87 82.04 -8.83
N TYR A 112 55.30 82.79 -9.77
CA TYR A 112 54.15 82.35 -10.58
C TYR A 112 54.52 81.18 -11.50
N ILE A 113 55.64 81.25 -12.22
CA ILE A 113 56.13 80.15 -13.07
C ILE A 113 56.41 78.89 -12.22
N ALA A 114 57.12 79.04 -11.09
CA ALA A 114 57.38 77.94 -10.18
C ALA A 114 56.09 77.36 -9.55
N GLN A 115 55.07 78.17 -9.31
CA GLN A 115 53.75 77.70 -8.87
C GLN A 115 53.01 76.95 -9.98
N HIS A 116 53.09 77.40 -11.24
CA HIS A 116 52.49 76.73 -12.37
C HIS A 116 53.16 75.37 -12.67
N LEU A 117 54.49 75.29 -12.57
CA LEU A 117 55.24 74.04 -12.69
C LEU A 117 54.91 73.05 -11.56
N ARG A 118 54.81 73.51 -10.31
CA ARG A 118 54.36 72.67 -9.18
C ARG A 118 52.90 72.22 -9.31
N ARG A 119 52.03 73.04 -9.91
CA ARG A 119 50.65 72.66 -10.24
C ARG A 119 50.61 71.62 -11.36
N ALA A 120 51.46 71.77 -12.38
CA ALA A 120 51.60 70.80 -13.47
C ALA A 120 52.08 69.44 -12.95
N SER A 121 53.18 69.40 -12.19
CA SER A 121 53.71 68.14 -11.66
C SER A 121 52.75 67.46 -10.67
N PHE A 122 51.99 68.21 -9.86
CA PHE A 122 50.95 67.63 -9.00
C PHE A 122 49.77 67.05 -9.81
N LEU A 123 49.39 67.69 -10.92
CA LEU A 123 48.36 67.16 -11.83
C LEU A 123 48.86 65.93 -12.60
N GLU A 124 50.13 65.89 -12.97
CA GLU A 124 50.79 64.77 -13.64
C GLU A 124 50.96 63.55 -12.70
N ASP A 125 51.43 63.76 -11.47
CA ASP A 125 51.48 62.76 -10.40
C ASP A 125 50.06 62.24 -10.03
N ARG A 126 49.05 63.12 -10.05
CA ARG A 126 47.64 62.70 -9.93
C ARG A 126 47.16 61.92 -11.16
N ARG A 127 47.60 62.25 -12.37
CA ARG A 127 47.27 61.52 -13.61
C ARG A 127 47.91 60.13 -13.61
N ALA A 128 49.17 60.00 -13.20
CA ALA A 128 49.87 58.73 -13.03
C ALA A 128 49.12 57.80 -12.06
N ARG A 129 48.81 58.26 -10.84
CA ARG A 129 48.03 57.47 -9.86
C ARG A 129 46.63 57.10 -10.32
N LEU A 130 46.02 57.83 -11.25
CA LEU A 130 44.74 57.45 -11.86
C LEU A 130 44.94 56.42 -12.98
N ALA A 131 46.01 56.51 -13.76
CA ALA A 131 46.39 55.49 -14.74
C ALA A 131 46.73 54.16 -14.07
N ASP A 132 47.46 54.16 -12.95
CA ASP A 132 47.76 52.95 -12.16
C ASP A 132 46.48 52.26 -11.65
N ARG A 133 45.49 53.06 -11.20
CA ARG A 133 44.18 52.53 -10.78
C ARG A 133 43.40 51.93 -11.95
N ALA A 134 43.47 52.54 -13.14
CA ALA A 134 42.84 52.00 -14.34
C ALA A 134 43.54 50.69 -14.80
N ALA A 135 44.87 50.66 -14.81
CA ALA A 135 45.65 49.45 -15.12
C ALA A 135 45.40 48.33 -14.09
N HIS A 136 45.24 48.66 -12.82
CA HIS A 136 44.83 47.69 -11.79
C HIS A 136 43.40 47.19 -12.02
N ALA A 137 42.45 48.07 -12.38
CA ALA A 137 41.08 47.67 -12.69
C ALA A 137 41.03 46.70 -13.89
N GLU A 138 41.78 46.98 -14.97
CA GLU A 138 41.93 46.05 -16.10
C GLU A 138 42.59 44.73 -15.70
N LYS A 139 43.65 44.77 -14.87
CA LYS A 139 44.30 43.56 -14.35
C LYS A 139 43.36 42.70 -13.50
N VAL A 140 42.45 43.32 -12.74
CA VAL A 140 41.38 42.62 -12.00
C VAL A 140 40.31 42.09 -12.95
N ARG A 141 39.88 42.88 -13.96
CA ARG A 141 38.92 42.46 -14.99
C ARG A 141 39.41 41.23 -15.76
N LEU A 142 40.66 41.24 -16.20
CA LEU A 142 41.30 40.12 -16.89
C LEU A 142 41.46 38.91 -15.98
N ARG A 143 41.88 39.08 -14.72
CA ARG A 143 41.95 37.98 -13.75
C ARG A 143 40.57 37.37 -13.47
N ALA A 144 39.53 38.18 -13.36
CA ALA A 144 38.15 37.72 -13.17
C ALA A 144 37.60 37.02 -14.43
N ALA A 145 37.93 37.52 -15.63
CA ALA A 145 37.58 36.88 -16.89
C ALA A 145 38.24 35.51 -17.03
N LEU A 146 39.54 35.39 -16.71
CA LEU A 146 40.26 34.12 -16.69
C LEU A 146 39.67 33.15 -15.65
N ALA A 147 39.42 33.60 -14.42
CA ALA A 147 38.80 32.78 -13.38
C ALA A 147 37.39 32.29 -13.76
N LYS A 148 36.64 33.10 -14.52
CA LYS A 148 35.32 32.73 -15.06
C LYS A 148 35.41 31.80 -16.28
N ALA A 149 36.51 31.83 -17.02
CA ALA A 149 36.79 30.87 -18.09
C ALA A 149 37.20 29.49 -17.52
N THR A 150 38.05 29.45 -16.49
CA THR A 150 38.47 28.22 -15.79
C THR A 150 37.40 27.61 -14.87
N GLN A 151 36.17 28.13 -14.87
CA GLN A 151 34.99 27.46 -14.31
C GLN A 151 34.08 26.88 -15.40
N ARG A 152 34.56 26.85 -16.65
CA ARG A 152 33.84 26.35 -17.81
C ARG A 152 34.56 25.18 -18.48
N ASP A 153 35.17 24.33 -17.65
CA ASP A 153 35.87 23.11 -18.05
C ASP A 153 34.88 22.16 -18.74
N THR A 154 34.99 22.03 -20.07
CA THR A 154 34.11 21.16 -20.86
C THR A 154 34.28 19.69 -20.52
N THR A 155 35.48 19.31 -20.07
CA THR A 155 35.83 17.99 -19.55
C THR A 155 34.87 17.51 -18.45
N LEU A 156 34.47 18.38 -17.52
CA LEU A 156 33.51 18.03 -16.46
C LEU A 156 32.07 17.81 -16.97
N SER A 157 31.71 18.34 -18.14
CA SER A 157 30.47 17.99 -18.85
C SER A 157 30.61 16.73 -19.69
N GLU A 158 31.78 16.50 -20.30
CA GLU A 158 32.09 15.30 -21.08
C GLU A 158 32.16 14.04 -20.20
N GLU A 159 32.85 14.10 -19.06
CA GLU A 159 32.86 13.04 -18.03
C GLU A 159 31.45 12.70 -17.53
N ARG A 160 30.59 13.71 -17.35
CA ARG A 160 29.18 13.51 -16.96
C ARG A 160 28.34 12.90 -18.08
N ALA A 161 28.60 13.27 -19.33
CA ALA A 161 27.93 12.66 -20.48
C ALA A 161 28.31 11.18 -20.63
N ILE A 162 29.61 10.86 -20.50
CA ILE A 162 30.11 9.48 -20.51
C ILE A 162 29.55 8.68 -19.32
N ALA A 163 29.52 9.25 -18.11
CA ALA A 163 28.93 8.60 -16.95
C ALA A 163 27.41 8.35 -17.12
N ALA A 164 26.67 9.28 -17.73
CA ALA A 164 25.25 9.12 -18.05
C ALA A 164 25.01 8.07 -19.14
N GLN A 165 25.87 8.01 -20.16
CA GLN A 165 25.84 6.95 -21.18
C GLN A 165 26.08 5.57 -20.55
N GLN A 166 27.14 5.41 -19.76
CA GLN A 166 27.41 4.15 -19.08
C GLN A 166 26.30 3.75 -18.10
N ALA A 167 25.64 4.71 -17.45
CA ALA A 167 24.46 4.42 -16.61
C ALA A 167 23.28 3.91 -17.45
N ARG A 168 23.01 4.54 -18.60
CA ARG A 168 21.98 4.07 -19.56
C ARG A 168 22.29 2.67 -20.08
N GLU A 169 23.55 2.40 -20.44
CA GLU A 169 24.00 1.09 -20.93
C GLU A 169 23.90 0.00 -19.86
N ARG A 170 24.28 0.29 -18.60
CA ARG A 170 24.07 -0.64 -17.47
C ARG A 170 22.58 -0.94 -17.25
N ASN A 171 21.71 0.08 -17.24
CA ASN A 171 20.28 -0.12 -17.06
C ASN A 171 19.65 -0.92 -18.23
N LEU A 172 20.12 -0.70 -19.47
CA LEU A 172 19.70 -1.50 -20.62
C LEU A 172 20.20 -2.95 -20.53
N ALA A 173 21.44 -3.18 -20.08
CA ALA A 173 21.97 -4.52 -19.85
C ALA A 173 21.22 -5.27 -18.73
N GLU A 174 20.82 -4.58 -17.66
CA GLU A 174 19.98 -5.12 -16.58
C GLU A 174 18.57 -5.49 -17.09
N ILE A 175 17.94 -4.64 -17.89
CA ILE A 175 16.65 -4.95 -18.55
C ILE A 175 16.80 -6.17 -19.47
N VAL A 176 17.86 -6.24 -20.28
CA VAL A 176 18.12 -7.39 -21.16
C VAL A 176 18.39 -8.67 -20.36
N ALA A 177 19.11 -8.60 -19.23
CA ALA A 177 19.34 -9.74 -18.35
C ALA A 177 18.03 -10.24 -17.70
N ASN A 178 17.18 -9.32 -17.22
CA ASN A 178 15.87 -9.65 -16.66
C ASN A 178 14.95 -10.29 -17.72
N CYS A 179 14.88 -9.73 -18.93
CA CYS A 179 14.16 -10.32 -20.05
C CYS A 179 14.71 -11.71 -20.42
N ALA A 180 16.04 -11.92 -20.38
CA ALA A 180 16.65 -13.22 -20.64
C ALA A 180 16.31 -14.24 -19.54
N GLU A 181 16.23 -13.82 -18.28
CA GLU A 181 15.72 -14.67 -17.20
C GLU A 181 14.23 -15.00 -17.35
N GLU A 182 13.38 -14.06 -17.74
CA GLU A 182 11.96 -14.32 -17.98
C GLU A 182 11.75 -15.29 -19.16
N VAL A 183 12.50 -15.13 -20.25
CA VAL A 183 12.51 -16.08 -21.37
C VAL A 183 13.05 -17.45 -20.94
N LYS A 184 14.06 -17.51 -20.06
CA LYS A 184 14.56 -18.77 -19.49
C LYS A 184 13.51 -19.47 -18.62
N LYS A 185 12.83 -18.72 -17.75
CA LYS A 185 11.71 -19.22 -16.91
C LYS A 185 10.54 -19.70 -17.78
N ALA A 186 10.18 -18.96 -18.84
CA ALA A 186 9.16 -19.36 -19.80
C ALA A 186 9.53 -20.64 -20.55
N LYS A 187 10.79 -20.81 -20.97
CA LYS A 187 11.29 -22.06 -21.57
C LYS A 187 11.22 -23.23 -20.59
N GLN A 188 11.66 -23.05 -19.34
CA GLN A 188 11.57 -24.09 -18.30
C GLN A 188 10.11 -24.50 -18.03
N VAL A 189 9.16 -23.56 -18.01
CA VAL A 189 7.73 -23.88 -17.91
C VAL A 189 7.22 -24.63 -19.15
N ALA A 190 7.65 -24.25 -20.36
CA ALA A 190 7.28 -24.95 -21.59
C ALA A 190 7.85 -26.38 -21.65
N GLU A 191 9.09 -26.59 -21.18
CA GLU A 191 9.73 -27.89 -21.05
C GLU A 191 9.03 -28.76 -19.99
N PHE A 192 8.75 -28.23 -18.80
CA PHE A 192 7.95 -28.93 -17.78
C PHE A 192 6.53 -29.28 -18.27
N MET A 193 5.89 -28.38 -19.02
CA MET A 193 4.60 -28.67 -19.66
C MET A 193 4.71 -29.67 -20.81
N LYS A 194 5.88 -29.84 -21.45
CA LYS A 194 6.13 -30.91 -22.44
C LYS A 194 6.36 -32.24 -21.74
N GLU A 195 7.26 -32.28 -20.76
CA GLU A 195 7.56 -33.47 -19.96
C GLU A 195 6.30 -34.01 -19.28
N LYS A 196 5.49 -33.15 -18.65
CA LYS A 196 4.23 -33.59 -18.03
C LYS A 196 3.26 -34.21 -19.04
N ARG A 197 3.15 -33.67 -20.26
CA ARG A 197 2.34 -34.30 -21.34
C ARG A 197 2.91 -35.63 -21.76
N GLU A 198 4.23 -35.77 -21.84
CA GLU A 198 4.91 -37.02 -22.17
C GLU A 198 4.73 -38.07 -21.06
N GLN A 199 4.80 -37.69 -19.79
CA GLN A 199 4.48 -38.53 -18.62
C GLN A 199 3.01 -38.97 -18.62
N ASP A 200 2.06 -38.06 -18.86
CA ASP A 200 0.64 -38.41 -18.88
C ASP A 200 0.28 -39.29 -20.10
N ILE A 201 0.92 -39.09 -21.26
CA ILE A 201 0.84 -40.02 -22.40
C ILE A 201 1.44 -41.39 -22.06
N ALA A 202 2.57 -41.44 -21.36
CA ALA A 202 3.19 -42.69 -20.92
C ALA A 202 2.31 -43.45 -19.92
N ARG A 203 1.68 -42.75 -18.96
CA ARG A 203 0.67 -43.32 -18.04
C ARG A 203 -0.53 -43.89 -18.79
N MET A 204 -1.06 -43.17 -19.78
CA MET A 204 -2.17 -43.67 -20.60
C MET A 204 -1.78 -44.91 -21.41
N LYS A 205 -0.56 -44.97 -21.96
CA LYS A 205 -0.03 -46.17 -22.62
C LYS A 205 0.10 -47.34 -21.64
N ALA A 206 0.68 -47.12 -20.45
CA ALA A 206 0.82 -48.16 -19.42
C ALA A 206 -0.54 -48.70 -18.94
N GLN A 207 -1.57 -47.85 -18.80
CA GLN A 207 -2.93 -48.31 -18.46
C GLN A 207 -3.61 -49.11 -19.59
N ILE A 208 -3.27 -48.83 -20.84
CA ILE A 208 -3.72 -49.63 -21.99
C ILE A 208 -3.00 -50.98 -21.99
N GLU A 209 -1.68 -50.98 -21.80
CA GLU A 209 -0.84 -52.19 -21.72
C GLU A 209 -1.24 -53.10 -20.55
N GLU A 210 -1.48 -52.54 -19.37
CA GLU A 210 -1.98 -53.27 -18.20
C GLU A 210 -3.35 -53.91 -18.48
N ARG A 211 -4.28 -53.18 -19.11
CA ARG A 211 -5.59 -53.74 -19.50
C ARG A 211 -5.48 -54.81 -20.58
N MET A 212 -4.53 -54.70 -21.50
CA MET A 212 -4.25 -55.72 -22.51
C MET A 212 -3.67 -56.98 -21.84
N ALA A 213 -2.67 -56.82 -20.96
CA ALA A 213 -2.08 -57.93 -20.20
C ALA A 213 -3.09 -58.59 -19.24
N GLU A 214 -4.00 -57.82 -18.63
CA GLU A 214 -5.08 -58.36 -17.78
C GLU A 214 -6.15 -59.09 -18.63
N ALA A 215 -6.46 -58.58 -19.83
CA ALA A 215 -7.32 -59.27 -20.79
C ALA A 215 -6.68 -60.55 -21.33
N GLU A 216 -5.36 -60.58 -21.50
CA GLU A 216 -4.60 -61.78 -21.87
C GLU A 216 -4.54 -62.80 -20.73
N ARG A 217 -4.26 -62.38 -19.50
CA ARG A 217 -4.41 -63.25 -18.31
C ARG A 217 -5.82 -63.84 -18.21
N ARG A 218 -6.88 -63.06 -18.47
CA ARG A 218 -8.26 -63.60 -18.52
C ARG A 218 -8.47 -64.59 -19.67
N ARG A 219 -7.85 -64.38 -20.85
CA ARG A 219 -7.88 -65.35 -21.96
C ARG A 219 -7.11 -66.63 -21.62
N GLU A 220 -5.99 -66.54 -20.92
CA GLU A 220 -5.19 -67.67 -20.45
C GLU A 220 -5.86 -68.44 -19.31
N GLU A 221 -6.50 -67.74 -18.35
CA GLU A 221 -7.36 -68.34 -17.35
C GLU A 221 -8.54 -69.09 -18.00
N LEU A 222 -9.19 -68.51 -19.01
CA LEU A 222 -10.27 -69.19 -19.74
C LEU A 222 -9.74 -70.38 -20.56
N ARG A 223 -8.55 -70.30 -21.16
CA ARG A 223 -7.90 -71.44 -21.83
C ARG A 223 -7.54 -72.56 -20.84
N THR A 224 -6.94 -72.24 -19.70
CA THR A 224 -6.55 -73.23 -18.67
C THR A 224 -7.76 -73.83 -17.95
N LYS A 225 -8.81 -73.05 -17.67
CA LYS A 225 -10.09 -73.56 -17.14
C LYS A 225 -10.87 -74.40 -18.15
N ASN A 226 -10.72 -74.15 -19.45
CA ASN A 226 -11.24 -75.03 -20.50
C ASN A 226 -10.38 -76.29 -20.70
N ALA A 227 -9.06 -76.20 -20.52
CA ALA A 227 -8.14 -77.35 -20.59
C ALA A 227 -8.34 -78.32 -19.41
N SER A 228 -8.60 -77.81 -18.20
CA SER A 228 -8.88 -78.66 -17.03
C SER A 228 -10.30 -79.25 -17.01
N ARG A 229 -11.23 -78.76 -17.85
CA ARG A 229 -12.61 -79.24 -17.95
C ARG A 229 -12.81 -80.47 -18.86
N ARG A 230 -11.92 -81.47 -18.75
CA ARG A 230 -12.19 -82.86 -19.15
C ARG A 230 -11.71 -83.87 -18.11
N SER A 231 -12.48 -84.01 -17.03
CA SER A 231 -12.33 -85.12 -16.08
C SER A 231 -13.71 -85.62 -15.60
N ARG A 232 -13.83 -86.95 -15.49
CA ARG A 232 -15.00 -87.73 -15.02
C ARG A 232 -16.29 -87.67 -15.87
N GLY A 233 -16.41 -88.65 -16.77
CA GLY A 233 -17.66 -89.25 -17.24
C GLY A 233 -17.35 -90.70 -17.62
N GLN A 234 -18.09 -91.69 -17.10
CA GLN A 234 -17.74 -93.11 -17.24
C GLN A 234 -18.29 -93.73 -18.53
N SER A 235 -17.52 -94.62 -19.18
CA SER A 235 -17.84 -96.06 -19.27
C SER A 235 -16.93 -96.82 -20.26
N VAL A 236 -17.06 -98.15 -20.26
CA VAL A 236 -16.55 -99.13 -21.26
C VAL A 236 -15.03 -99.36 -21.33
N MET A 237 -14.59 -100.37 -20.57
CA MET A 237 -13.69 -101.47 -20.97
C MET A 237 -12.56 -101.23 -21.99
N THR A 238 -11.31 -101.31 -21.52
CA THR A 238 -10.24 -102.02 -22.28
C THR A 238 -9.17 -102.58 -21.33
N ARG A 239 -8.54 -103.70 -21.70
CA ARG A 239 -7.58 -104.44 -20.85
C ARG A 239 -6.17 -103.83 -20.89
N LYS A 240 -5.47 -103.87 -19.77
CA LYS A 240 -4.02 -104.16 -19.69
C LYS A 240 -3.76 -105.16 -18.56
N PRO A 241 -2.76 -106.05 -18.68
CA PRO A 241 -2.45 -107.04 -17.66
C PRO A 241 -1.66 -106.45 -16.49
N ILE A 242 -1.93 -107.05 -15.34
CA ILE A 242 -1.14 -107.20 -14.11
C ILE A 242 0.38 -106.99 -14.29
N GLU A 243 0.97 -106.17 -13.43
CA GLU A 243 2.15 -106.55 -12.64
C GLU A 243 2.24 -105.75 -11.32
N SER A 244 3.08 -106.20 -10.40
CA SER A 244 2.97 -106.04 -8.93
C SER A 244 3.16 -104.63 -8.31
N VAL A 245 2.44 -104.38 -7.21
CA VAL A 245 2.80 -103.42 -6.16
C VAL A 245 3.69 -104.12 -5.11
N PRO A 246 4.70 -103.43 -4.54
CA PRO A 246 4.67 -103.10 -3.10
C PRO A 246 5.24 -101.69 -2.83
N GLU A 247 5.17 -101.06 -1.66
CA GLU A 247 4.34 -101.21 -0.45
C GLU A 247 4.23 -99.83 0.22
N ALA A 248 3.43 -99.67 1.28
CA ALA A 248 3.35 -98.40 2.02
C ALA A 248 4.53 -98.23 3.00
N VAL A 249 5.06 -97.02 3.11
CA VAL A 249 5.99 -96.61 4.17
C VAL A 249 5.49 -95.28 4.74
N GLU A 250 5.50 -95.17 6.07
CA GLU A 250 4.99 -94.03 6.83
C GLU A 250 6.06 -92.93 7.03
N GLU A 251 5.64 -91.84 7.66
CA GLU A 251 6.31 -90.55 7.88
C GLU A 251 7.85 -90.55 8.13
N GLU A 252 8.58 -89.71 7.38
CA GLU A 252 9.75 -88.99 7.94
C GLU A 252 9.65 -87.49 7.64
N ALA A 253 9.68 -86.66 8.68
CA ALA A 253 9.75 -85.21 8.54
C ALA A 253 11.19 -84.76 8.28
N CYS A 254 11.44 -84.16 7.11
CA CYS A 254 12.77 -83.68 6.73
C CYS A 254 13.32 -82.67 7.75
N LYS A 255 14.47 -82.99 8.35
CA LYS A 255 15.13 -82.16 9.36
C LYS A 255 15.68 -80.89 8.71
N LEU A 256 15.42 -79.72 9.30
CA LEU A 256 16.03 -78.46 8.86
C LEU A 256 17.56 -78.56 8.94
N THR A 257 18.25 -77.89 8.02
CA THR A 257 19.68 -77.63 8.18
C THR A 257 19.92 -76.64 9.31
N ASP A 258 21.09 -76.68 9.94
CA ASP A 258 21.45 -75.70 10.99
C ASP A 258 21.49 -74.27 10.44
N GLU A 259 21.81 -74.10 9.15
CA GLU A 259 21.79 -72.80 8.46
C GLU A 259 20.35 -72.29 8.25
N ASP A 260 19.42 -73.14 7.82
CA ASP A 260 17.98 -72.81 7.73
C ASP A 260 17.40 -72.48 9.10
N ALA A 261 17.77 -73.24 10.13
CA ALA A 261 17.34 -73.01 11.50
C ALA A 261 17.87 -71.66 12.00
N ALA A 262 19.17 -71.39 11.84
CA ALA A 262 19.79 -70.11 12.18
C ALA A 262 19.16 -68.94 11.40
N ALA A 263 18.91 -69.09 10.10
CA ALA A 263 18.28 -68.06 9.27
C ALA A 263 16.85 -67.73 9.75
N ARG A 264 16.04 -68.75 10.06
CA ARG A 264 14.67 -68.57 10.59
C ARG A 264 14.69 -67.94 11.99
N ILE A 265 15.59 -68.37 12.87
CA ILE A 265 15.77 -67.78 14.20
C ILE A 265 16.21 -66.31 14.09
N GLN A 266 17.20 -65.99 13.24
CA GLN A 266 17.64 -64.62 13.00
C GLN A 266 16.54 -63.74 12.40
N TRP A 267 15.76 -64.26 11.44
CA TRP A 267 14.64 -63.54 10.84
C TRP A 267 13.56 -63.21 11.87
N TRP A 268 13.16 -64.20 12.68
CA TRP A 268 12.18 -64.03 13.76
C TRP A 268 12.69 -63.08 14.84
N TRP A 269 13.95 -63.20 15.25
CA TRP A 269 14.59 -62.31 16.23
C TRP A 269 14.67 -60.86 15.73
N ARG A 270 15.10 -60.63 14.49
CA ARG A 270 15.08 -59.30 13.85
C ARG A 270 13.66 -58.73 13.76
N GLY A 271 12.68 -59.55 13.42
CA GLY A 271 11.26 -59.15 13.43
C GLY A 271 10.75 -58.77 14.83
N CYS A 272 11.15 -59.52 15.87
CA CYS A 272 10.82 -59.22 17.26
C CYS A 272 11.49 -57.96 17.79
N LEU A 273 12.73 -57.67 17.37
CA LEU A 273 13.41 -56.40 17.68
C LEU A 273 12.69 -55.21 17.02
N ARG A 274 12.31 -55.30 15.74
CA ARG A 274 11.54 -54.24 15.06
C ARG A 274 10.16 -54.03 15.69
N LYS A 275 9.46 -55.13 16.04
CA LYS A 275 8.22 -55.09 16.83
C LYS A 275 8.40 -54.43 18.22
N ARG A 276 9.59 -54.52 18.81
CA ARG A 276 9.90 -53.85 20.09
C ARG A 276 10.11 -52.35 19.87
N MET A 277 10.95 -51.94 18.92
CA MET A 277 11.25 -50.52 18.66
C MET A 277 10.01 -49.70 18.29
N ILE A 278 9.10 -50.26 17.49
CA ILE A 278 7.83 -49.60 17.15
C ILE A 278 6.93 -49.46 18.38
N ARG A 279 6.94 -50.46 19.28
CA ARG A 279 6.18 -50.39 20.54
C ARG A 279 6.78 -49.37 21.50
N GLU A 280 8.10 -49.36 21.65
CA GLU A 280 8.86 -48.38 22.46
C GLU A 280 8.55 -46.93 22.02
N PHE A 281 8.30 -46.70 20.72
CA PHE A 281 7.85 -45.40 20.19
C PHE A 281 6.37 -45.11 20.42
N ASN A 282 5.47 -46.07 20.16
CA ASN A 282 4.04 -45.89 20.40
C ASN A 282 3.73 -45.66 21.91
N GLU A 283 4.56 -46.22 22.80
CA GLU A 283 4.56 -45.97 24.25
C GLU A 283 4.98 -44.53 24.64
N LEU A 284 5.42 -43.68 23.69
CA LEU A 284 5.68 -42.25 23.91
C LEU A 284 4.45 -41.36 23.68
N GLY A 285 3.38 -41.87 23.06
CA GLY A 285 2.16 -41.10 22.79
C GLY A 285 2.29 -39.97 21.75
N LEU A 286 3.45 -39.83 21.09
CA LEU A 286 3.73 -38.77 20.13
C LEU A 286 2.79 -38.83 18.92
N THR A 287 1.81 -37.94 18.90
CA THR A 287 0.79 -37.78 17.85
C THR A 287 0.56 -36.28 17.61
N VAL A 288 0.22 -35.89 16.37
CA VAL A 288 0.07 -34.47 16.02
C VAL A 288 -1.07 -33.81 16.82
N ASP A 289 -2.21 -34.50 16.95
CA ASP A 289 -3.35 -34.01 17.74
C ASP A 289 -3.04 -33.99 19.25
N GLY A 290 -2.43 -35.06 19.78
CA GLY A 290 -2.08 -35.13 21.22
C GLY A 290 -1.05 -34.09 21.66
N ILE A 291 -0.14 -33.67 20.77
CA ILE A 291 0.80 -32.58 21.04
C ILE A 291 0.08 -31.22 21.05
N ARG A 292 -0.84 -31.00 20.10
CA ARG A 292 -1.62 -29.75 19.99
C ARG A 292 -2.49 -29.45 21.22
N ASP A 293 -2.96 -30.49 21.91
CA ASP A 293 -3.79 -30.36 23.12
C ASP A 293 -2.96 -30.22 24.42
N THR A 294 -1.63 -30.32 24.36
CA THR A 294 -0.71 -30.11 25.52
C THR A 294 -0.10 -28.72 25.54
N HIS A 295 0.48 -28.28 26.67
CA HIS A 295 1.16 -26.97 26.74
C HIS A 295 2.55 -27.02 26.08
N PHE A 296 2.89 -25.96 25.34
CA PHE A 296 4.12 -25.87 24.54
C PHE A 296 5.39 -26.21 25.32
N ASP A 297 5.58 -25.65 26.52
CA ASP A 297 6.79 -25.90 27.32
C ASP A 297 6.90 -27.37 27.74
N THR A 298 5.77 -28.01 28.08
CA THR A 298 5.71 -29.44 28.42
C THR A 298 6.05 -30.31 27.20
N VAL A 299 5.68 -29.89 25.99
CA VAL A 299 6.10 -30.56 24.74
C VAL A 299 7.60 -30.39 24.50
N VAL A 300 8.13 -29.18 24.70
CA VAL A 300 9.57 -28.88 24.53
C VAL A 300 10.41 -29.68 25.53
N GLU A 301 10.01 -29.76 26.81
CA GLU A 301 10.64 -30.61 27.81
C GLU A 301 10.58 -32.10 27.43
N LEU A 302 9.43 -32.59 26.96
CA LEU A 302 9.25 -34.00 26.57
C LEU A 302 10.12 -34.37 25.35
N LEU A 303 10.17 -33.51 24.33
CA LEU A 303 10.98 -33.71 23.13
C LEU A 303 12.49 -33.53 23.38
N ALA A 304 12.88 -32.83 24.46
CA ALA A 304 14.27 -32.71 24.89
C ALA A 304 14.80 -33.96 25.62
N GLN A 305 13.94 -34.90 26.03
CA GLN A 305 14.37 -36.10 26.78
C GLN A 305 15.20 -37.05 25.91
N ASP A 306 16.38 -37.44 26.40
CA ASP A 306 17.26 -38.41 25.71
C ASP A 306 16.56 -39.74 25.38
N ARG A 307 15.60 -40.18 26.22
CA ARG A 307 14.75 -41.36 25.92
C ARG A 307 13.98 -41.20 24.61
N VAL A 308 13.36 -40.03 24.39
CA VAL A 308 12.58 -39.73 23.18
C VAL A 308 13.51 -39.64 21.97
N LEU A 309 14.66 -38.97 22.12
CA LEU A 309 15.67 -38.86 21.05
C LEU A 309 16.18 -40.24 20.61
N ILE A 310 16.59 -41.11 21.56
CA ILE A 310 17.15 -42.43 21.27
C ILE A 310 16.12 -43.38 20.64
N ILE A 311 14.86 -43.35 21.09
CA ILE A 311 13.80 -44.20 20.52
C ILE A 311 13.45 -43.71 19.11
N THR A 312 13.33 -42.40 18.91
CA THR A 312 13.07 -41.80 17.59
C THR A 312 14.20 -42.09 16.60
N ALA A 313 15.46 -42.00 17.02
CA ALA A 313 16.64 -42.34 16.23
C ALA A 313 16.61 -43.80 15.70
N ARG A 314 16.30 -44.76 16.59
CA ARG A 314 16.13 -46.18 16.22
C ARG A 314 15.02 -46.39 15.18
N LEU A 315 13.91 -45.67 15.31
CA LEU A 315 12.77 -45.78 14.43
C LEU A 315 13.01 -45.13 13.06
N LEU A 316 13.60 -43.94 13.02
CA LEU A 316 13.95 -43.25 11.77
C LEU A 316 14.91 -44.08 10.91
N ARG A 317 15.90 -44.74 11.52
CA ARG A 317 16.79 -45.71 10.84
C ARG A 317 16.06 -46.94 10.28
N LEU A 318 14.97 -47.38 10.91
CA LEU A 318 14.11 -48.45 10.38
C LEU A 318 13.22 -47.94 9.23
N CYS A 319 12.73 -46.71 9.33
CA CYS A 319 11.92 -46.06 8.30
C CYS A 319 12.72 -45.64 7.05
N GLY A 320 14.05 -45.56 7.13
CA GLY A 320 14.95 -45.37 5.99
C GLY A 320 15.86 -44.15 6.08
N LEU A 321 15.63 -43.25 7.04
CA LEU A 321 16.44 -42.04 7.24
C LEU A 321 17.77 -42.41 7.95
N GLN A 322 18.89 -42.12 7.29
CA GLN A 322 20.25 -42.47 7.75
C GLN A 322 21.18 -41.27 7.57
N GLU A 323 21.05 -40.28 8.46
CA GLU A 323 21.97 -39.13 8.52
C GLU A 323 23.03 -39.38 9.60
N GLY A 324 24.26 -39.66 9.16
CA GLY A 324 25.40 -39.93 10.04
C GLY A 324 25.43 -41.34 10.66
N ASP A 325 26.51 -41.61 11.40
CA ASP A 325 26.71 -42.87 12.13
C ASP A 325 25.78 -43.00 13.35
N PRO A 326 25.47 -44.24 13.81
CA PRO A 326 24.59 -44.46 14.95
C PRO A 326 25.19 -43.93 16.26
N GLY A 327 24.54 -42.95 16.87
CA GLY A 327 25.02 -42.21 18.04
C GLY A 327 25.85 -40.96 17.71
N SER A 328 25.97 -40.59 16.42
CA SER A 328 26.68 -39.38 16.00
C SER A 328 25.92 -38.09 16.38
N VAL A 329 26.66 -36.97 16.39
CA VAL A 329 26.08 -35.63 16.55
C VAL A 329 25.16 -35.29 15.38
N GLU A 330 25.41 -35.86 14.20
CA GLU A 330 24.62 -35.68 12.98
C GLU A 330 23.28 -36.41 13.08
N GLU A 331 23.24 -37.69 13.48
CA GLU A 331 21.97 -38.41 13.76
C GLU A 331 21.15 -37.64 14.80
N MET A 332 21.79 -37.15 15.85
CA MET A 332 21.14 -36.41 16.93
C MET A 332 20.73 -34.97 16.54
N ALA A 333 21.28 -34.41 15.46
CA ALA A 333 20.81 -33.17 14.85
C ALA A 333 19.61 -33.44 13.91
N ALA A 334 19.67 -34.53 13.16
CA ALA A 334 18.60 -34.97 12.27
C ALA A 334 17.32 -35.31 13.03
N VAL A 335 17.44 -36.09 14.12
CA VAL A 335 16.33 -36.43 15.01
C VAL A 335 15.69 -35.18 15.61
N ARG A 336 16.48 -34.19 16.07
CA ARG A 336 15.93 -32.93 16.60
C ARG A 336 15.25 -32.08 15.53
N THR A 337 15.73 -32.11 14.28
CA THR A 337 15.06 -31.45 13.17
C THR A 337 13.77 -32.17 12.79
N PHE A 338 13.76 -33.50 12.74
CA PHE A 338 12.52 -34.28 12.54
C PHE A 338 11.48 -34.00 13.63
N LEU A 339 11.90 -33.92 14.91
CA LEU A 339 10.99 -33.58 16.01
C LEU A 339 10.52 -32.11 15.99
N SER A 340 11.23 -31.19 15.32
CA SER A 340 10.73 -29.82 15.14
C SER A 340 9.51 -29.75 14.20
N ALA A 341 9.32 -30.72 13.31
CA ALA A 341 8.10 -30.82 12.49
C ALA A 341 6.85 -31.01 13.36
N PHE A 342 6.94 -31.80 14.44
CA PHE A 342 5.85 -31.96 15.41
C PHE A 342 5.57 -30.65 16.17
N LEU A 343 6.60 -29.92 16.61
CA LEU A 343 6.44 -28.62 17.26
C LEU A 343 5.78 -27.58 16.34
N ILE A 344 6.23 -27.51 15.08
CA ILE A 344 5.69 -26.58 14.06
C ILE A 344 4.21 -26.86 13.76
N LEU A 345 3.76 -28.10 13.84
CA LEU A 345 2.37 -28.49 13.58
C LEU A 345 1.46 -28.41 14.82
N GLY A 346 1.98 -28.72 16.00
CA GLY A 346 1.23 -28.60 17.26
C GLY A 346 1.03 -27.14 17.69
N HIS A 347 2.10 -26.33 17.64
CA HIS A 347 2.12 -24.94 18.12
C HIS A 347 2.63 -23.94 17.07
N PRO A 348 2.04 -23.87 15.86
CA PRO A 348 2.51 -23.01 14.78
C PRO A 348 2.61 -21.53 15.19
N ASN A 349 1.68 -21.04 16.01
CA ASN A 349 1.68 -19.67 16.49
C ASN A 349 2.89 -19.37 17.40
N GLN A 350 3.20 -20.24 18.36
CA GLN A 350 4.28 -20.02 19.33
C GLN A 350 5.67 -20.32 18.73
N VAL A 351 5.75 -21.18 17.71
CA VAL A 351 7.01 -21.52 17.03
C VAL A 351 7.36 -20.55 15.89
N LEU A 352 6.37 -19.97 15.20
CA LEU A 352 6.59 -19.17 13.98
C LEU A 352 6.29 -17.67 14.13
N ASN A 353 5.73 -17.21 15.26
CA ASN A 353 5.51 -15.79 15.53
C ASN A 353 6.60 -15.23 16.47
N THR A 354 7.27 -14.15 16.06
CA THR A 354 8.30 -13.46 16.85
C THR A 354 7.69 -12.56 17.95
N LYS A 355 6.37 -12.48 18.07
CA LYS A 355 5.69 -11.82 19.19
C LYS A 355 5.68 -12.75 20.40
N ASN A 356 6.49 -12.44 21.43
CA ASN A 356 6.40 -13.08 22.74
C ASN A 356 4.96 -12.93 23.27
N ASP A 357 4.25 -14.04 23.42
CA ASP A 357 2.92 -14.13 24.04
C ASP A 357 3.07 -14.91 25.36
N ASN A 358 4.08 -14.54 26.16
CA ASN A 358 4.24 -15.03 27.53
C ASN A 358 3.14 -14.38 28.39
N GLY A 359 2.29 -15.21 29.00
CA GLY A 359 1.13 -14.77 29.77
C GLY A 359 1.43 -14.24 31.17
N GLU A 360 2.43 -13.39 31.33
CA GLU A 360 2.78 -12.72 32.59
C GLU A 360 2.87 -11.20 32.40
N GLU A 361 2.30 -10.43 33.33
CA GLU A 361 2.15 -8.97 33.23
C GLU A 361 3.46 -8.21 33.58
N GLU A 362 4.50 -8.34 32.76
CA GLU A 362 5.65 -7.43 32.84
C GLU A 362 5.36 -6.07 32.18
N VAL A 363 5.76 -5.00 32.87
CA VAL A 363 5.43 -3.60 32.55
C VAL A 363 5.92 -3.21 31.15
N VAL A 364 4.97 -2.85 30.28
CA VAL A 364 5.26 -2.39 28.91
C VAL A 364 5.79 -0.95 28.93
N ASP A 365 7.08 -0.78 28.60
CA ASP A 365 7.71 0.51 28.37
C ASP A 365 7.14 1.18 27.09
N GLU A 366 6.36 2.25 27.28
CA GLU A 366 5.51 2.88 26.24
C GLU A 366 6.28 3.53 25.06
N LEU A 367 7.61 3.53 25.08
CA LEU A 367 8.45 4.25 24.12
C LEU A 367 8.80 3.49 22.83
N THR A 368 8.26 2.27 22.61
CA THR A 368 8.65 1.39 21.48
C THR A 368 7.65 1.29 20.32
N ALA A 369 6.83 2.33 20.10
CA ALA A 369 5.75 2.38 19.10
C ALA A 369 6.17 2.35 17.59
N HIS A 370 7.41 1.98 17.26
CA HIS A 370 7.95 1.95 15.89
C HIS A 370 8.71 0.64 15.57
N ARG A 371 7.99 -0.48 15.52
CA ARG A 371 8.42 -1.67 14.76
C ARG A 371 7.56 -1.87 13.51
N LEU A 372 8.17 -2.40 12.46
CA LEU A 372 7.47 -2.86 11.25
C LEU A 372 6.55 -4.04 11.58
N PRO A 373 5.44 -4.25 10.85
CA PRO A 373 4.58 -5.40 11.04
C PRO A 373 5.28 -6.69 10.61
N SER A 374 5.67 -7.50 11.59
CA SER A 374 6.28 -8.82 11.41
C SER A 374 5.58 -9.83 12.33
N GLY A 375 5.41 -11.08 11.85
CA GLY A 375 4.71 -12.15 12.59
C GLY A 375 3.31 -12.50 12.09
N ASP A 376 3.03 -12.35 10.79
CA ASP A 376 1.73 -12.72 10.20
C ASP A 376 1.76 -14.13 9.57
N LEU A 377 0.87 -15.03 9.99
CA LEU A 377 0.75 -16.40 9.44
C LEU A 377 0.25 -16.40 7.98
N ALA A 378 -0.13 -15.25 7.43
CA ALA A 378 -0.37 -15.05 6.00
C ALA A 378 0.88 -15.14 5.11
N ASN A 379 2.11 -15.22 5.67
CA ASN A 379 3.33 -15.35 4.89
C ASN A 379 3.39 -16.73 4.15
N PRO A 380 3.41 -16.77 2.80
CA PRO A 380 3.40 -18.02 2.05
C PRO A 380 4.62 -18.91 2.31
N GLN A 381 5.76 -18.35 2.74
CA GLN A 381 6.96 -19.15 3.09
C GLN A 381 6.81 -19.89 4.42
N LEU A 382 6.04 -19.34 5.38
CA LEU A 382 5.71 -20.05 6.62
C LEU A 382 4.67 -21.15 6.34
N GLN A 383 3.72 -20.90 5.45
CA GLN A 383 2.74 -21.91 5.02
C GLN A 383 3.40 -23.05 4.22
N ASP A 384 4.41 -22.77 3.40
CA ASP A 384 5.24 -23.77 2.72
C ASP A 384 6.07 -24.63 3.71
N LEU A 385 6.63 -24.02 4.76
CA LEU A 385 7.31 -24.76 5.83
C LEU A 385 6.34 -25.68 6.59
N VAL A 386 5.17 -25.18 6.98
CA VAL A 386 4.11 -25.97 7.65
C VAL A 386 3.60 -27.10 6.74
N GLY A 387 3.46 -26.84 5.44
CA GLY A 387 3.13 -27.85 4.43
C GLY A 387 4.16 -28.98 4.39
N LYS A 388 5.45 -28.65 4.26
CA LYS A 388 6.55 -29.62 4.22
C LYS A 388 6.72 -30.39 5.54
N ALA A 389 6.47 -29.75 6.69
CA ALA A 389 6.41 -30.43 7.97
C ALA A 389 5.28 -31.48 7.98
N ARG A 390 4.12 -31.13 7.45
CA ARG A 390 2.96 -32.04 7.34
C ARG A 390 3.23 -33.20 6.38
N ASP A 391 3.80 -32.94 5.21
CA ASP A 391 4.12 -33.97 4.22
C ASP A 391 5.19 -34.95 4.73
N LEU A 392 6.14 -34.46 5.53
CA LEU A 392 7.11 -35.29 6.26
C LEU A 392 6.43 -36.22 7.29
N LEU A 393 5.54 -35.69 8.14
CA LEU A 393 4.84 -36.52 9.12
C LEU A 393 3.86 -37.50 8.47
N ILE A 394 3.12 -37.09 7.44
CA ILE A 394 2.26 -37.99 6.65
C ILE A 394 3.09 -39.11 6.01
N SER A 395 4.27 -38.81 5.47
CA SER A 395 5.17 -39.83 4.91
C SER A 395 5.65 -40.83 5.97
N PHE A 396 5.96 -40.34 7.18
CA PHE A 396 6.34 -41.17 8.32
C PHE A 396 5.18 -42.04 8.82
N GLU A 397 3.98 -41.48 9.03
CA GLU A 397 2.77 -42.19 9.46
C GLU A 397 2.33 -43.25 8.45
N ASN A 398 2.40 -42.96 7.15
CA ASN A 398 2.15 -43.93 6.08
C ASN A 398 3.10 -45.13 6.20
N ILE A 399 4.40 -44.88 6.42
CA ILE A 399 5.39 -45.94 6.63
C ILE A 399 5.08 -46.74 7.91
N LEU A 400 4.76 -46.08 9.04
CA LEU A 400 4.39 -46.76 10.28
C LEU A 400 3.16 -47.66 10.11
N SER A 401 2.12 -47.20 9.40
CA SER A 401 0.92 -47.99 9.12
C SER A 401 1.24 -49.29 8.35
N CYS A 402 2.24 -49.25 7.48
CA CYS A 402 2.73 -50.40 6.74
C CYS A 402 3.55 -51.39 7.60
N LEU A 403 4.06 -51.01 8.77
CA LEU A 403 4.89 -51.89 9.60
C LEU A 403 4.03 -52.83 10.48
N THR A 404 3.43 -53.83 9.83
CA THR A 404 2.58 -54.85 10.47
C THR A 404 3.31 -56.18 10.71
N SER A 405 2.67 -57.11 11.41
CA SER A 405 3.16 -58.48 11.56
C SER A 405 3.37 -59.19 10.21
N ALA A 406 2.56 -58.88 9.20
CA ALA A 406 2.57 -59.51 7.88
C ALA A 406 3.87 -59.32 7.09
N ASN A 407 4.59 -58.20 7.27
CA ASN A 407 5.92 -57.98 6.66
C ASN A 407 7.07 -58.10 7.67
N ALA A 408 6.81 -58.73 8.83
CA ALA A 408 7.73 -58.81 9.97
C ALA A 408 8.29 -57.45 10.39
N TYR A 409 7.48 -56.39 10.33
CA TYR A 409 7.85 -55.01 10.64
C TYR A 409 9.04 -54.51 9.81
N THR A 410 9.04 -54.81 8.51
CA THR A 410 10.13 -54.43 7.57
C THR A 410 9.61 -53.38 6.59
N THR A 411 10.34 -52.29 6.40
CA THR A 411 10.02 -51.26 5.40
C THR A 411 10.04 -51.86 3.98
N PRO A 412 8.99 -51.68 3.16
CA PRO A 412 9.02 -52.12 1.77
C PRO A 412 10.02 -51.26 0.98
N PRO A 413 10.77 -51.84 0.02
CA PRO A 413 11.89 -51.16 -0.64
C PRO A 413 11.46 -49.91 -1.42
N THR A 414 10.20 -49.85 -1.88
CA THR A 414 9.62 -48.71 -2.61
C THR A 414 9.39 -47.47 -1.74
N LEU A 415 9.21 -47.61 -0.42
CA LEU A 415 8.96 -46.48 0.49
C LEU A 415 10.22 -46.02 1.24
N LYS A 416 11.34 -46.76 1.12
CA LYS A 416 12.56 -46.51 1.89
C LYS A 416 13.15 -45.10 1.63
N ASN A 417 13.05 -44.61 0.40
CA ASN A 417 13.60 -43.31 0.00
C ASN A 417 12.61 -42.15 0.25
N THR A 418 11.30 -42.44 0.32
CA THR A 418 10.23 -41.42 0.43
C THR A 418 10.39 -40.57 1.68
N LEU A 419 10.78 -41.16 2.81
CA LEU A 419 11.03 -40.42 4.05
C LEU A 419 12.26 -39.50 3.94
N SER A 420 13.36 -39.97 3.33
CA SER A 420 14.56 -39.14 3.13
C SER A 420 14.33 -37.99 2.14
N GLU A 421 13.52 -38.20 1.10
CA GLU A 421 13.14 -37.15 0.15
C GLU A 421 12.26 -36.09 0.82
N ALA A 422 11.20 -36.50 1.52
CA ALA A 422 10.34 -35.60 2.29
C ALA A 422 11.14 -34.81 3.34
N TYR A 423 11.97 -35.50 4.12
CA TYR A 423 12.85 -34.89 5.12
C TYR A 423 13.81 -33.87 4.49
N ALA A 424 14.45 -34.19 3.37
CA ALA A 424 15.36 -33.25 2.70
C ALA A 424 14.62 -31.97 2.23
N THR A 425 13.38 -32.07 1.74
CA THR A 425 12.61 -30.87 1.36
C THR A 425 12.22 -30.01 2.58
N PHE A 426 11.87 -30.64 3.70
CA PHE A 426 11.59 -29.96 4.96
C PHE A 426 12.84 -29.32 5.57
N TYR A 427 13.96 -30.05 5.65
CA TYR A 427 15.24 -29.59 6.21
C TYR A 427 15.74 -28.31 5.52
N ASN A 428 15.67 -28.27 4.19
CA ASN A 428 16.03 -27.07 3.41
C ASN A 428 15.10 -25.87 3.71
N ALA A 429 13.79 -26.09 3.84
CA ALA A 429 12.85 -25.04 4.22
C ALA A 429 13.06 -24.56 5.67
N PHE A 430 13.32 -25.48 6.59
CA PHE A 430 13.58 -25.21 8.00
C PHE A 430 14.86 -24.38 8.21
N ILE A 431 15.94 -24.69 7.48
CA ILE A 431 17.16 -23.87 7.50
C ILE A 431 16.92 -22.48 6.91
N ALA A 432 16.18 -22.37 5.80
CA ALA A 432 15.89 -21.07 5.17
C ALA A 432 15.01 -20.17 6.05
N TRP A 433 14.06 -20.75 6.78
CA TRP A 433 13.30 -20.05 7.82
C TRP A 433 14.20 -19.62 8.99
N LYS A 434 14.99 -20.55 9.54
CA LYS A 434 15.85 -20.30 10.70
C LYS A 434 16.92 -19.23 10.44
N SER A 435 17.48 -19.17 9.23
CA SER A 435 18.41 -18.11 8.85
C SER A 435 17.71 -16.75 8.77
N ARG A 436 16.53 -16.70 8.12
CA ARG A 436 15.70 -15.49 8.04
C ARG A 436 15.30 -14.93 9.41
N ASP A 437 14.85 -15.79 10.32
CA ASP A 437 14.49 -15.39 11.69
C ASP A 437 15.72 -14.86 12.45
N SER A 438 16.87 -15.53 12.32
CA SER A 438 18.11 -15.07 12.95
C SER A 438 18.57 -13.70 12.42
N ASP A 439 18.48 -13.45 11.11
CA ASP A 439 18.82 -12.16 10.50
C ASP A 439 17.82 -11.06 10.90
N ALA A 440 16.53 -11.37 11.02
CA ALA A 440 15.51 -10.42 11.52
C ALA A 440 15.72 -10.06 13.01
N LEU A 441 16.09 -11.03 13.84
CA LEU A 441 16.47 -10.79 15.25
C LEU A 441 17.74 -9.93 15.34
N ILE A 442 18.72 -10.16 14.45
CA ILE A 442 19.92 -9.32 14.33
C ILE A 442 19.55 -7.89 13.91
N GLU A 443 18.64 -7.70 12.95
CA GLU A 443 18.16 -6.37 12.52
C GLU A 443 17.51 -5.59 13.68
N VAL A 444 16.60 -6.23 14.42
CA VAL A 444 15.98 -5.65 15.63
C VAL A 444 17.03 -5.21 16.65
N MET A 445 18.04 -6.06 16.90
CA MET A 445 19.13 -5.74 17.82
C MET A 445 20.05 -4.61 17.32
N LEU A 446 20.24 -4.49 16.00
CA LEU A 446 21.00 -3.40 15.38
C LEU A 446 20.27 -2.06 15.51
N MET A 447 18.94 -2.04 15.38
CA MET A 447 18.13 -0.83 15.61
C MET A 447 18.25 -0.38 17.07
N GLN A 448 18.06 -1.28 18.04
CA GLN A 448 18.26 -0.97 19.47
C GLN A 448 19.68 -0.46 19.76
N PHE A 449 20.71 -1.01 19.10
CA PHE A 449 22.08 -0.53 19.25
C PHE A 449 22.27 0.90 18.69
N VAL A 450 21.65 1.21 17.55
CA VAL A 450 21.69 2.53 16.88
C VAL A 450 20.90 3.60 17.66
N GLU A 451 19.84 3.20 18.36
CA GLU A 451 19.06 4.02 19.29
C GLU A 451 19.87 4.32 20.55
N LEU A 452 20.49 3.31 21.16
CA LEU A 452 21.41 3.51 22.28
C LEU A 452 22.63 4.38 21.90
N ASP A 453 23.19 4.25 20.69
CA ASP A 453 24.21 5.19 20.18
C ASP A 453 23.65 6.61 20.05
N ALA A 454 22.36 6.78 19.70
CA ALA A 454 21.72 8.10 19.65
C ALA A 454 21.67 8.75 21.04
N ILE A 455 21.11 8.03 22.01
CA ILE A 455 20.93 8.48 23.39
C ILE A 455 22.30 8.76 24.03
N TYR A 456 23.28 7.90 23.77
CA TYR A 456 24.65 8.10 24.23
C TYR A 456 25.25 9.41 23.72
N HIS A 457 25.15 9.76 22.43
CA HIS A 457 25.69 11.04 21.93
C HIS A 457 24.95 12.25 22.50
N THR A 458 23.64 12.17 22.77
CA THR A 458 22.91 13.28 23.41
C THR A 458 23.28 13.47 24.89
N VAL A 459 23.49 12.38 25.64
CA VAL A 459 23.84 12.40 27.08
C VAL A 459 25.36 12.59 27.31
N LYS A 460 26.18 12.40 26.28
CA LYS A 460 27.64 12.63 26.34
C LYS A 460 27.99 14.10 26.58
N ASP A 461 27.27 15.01 25.94
CA ASP A 461 27.61 16.45 25.90
C ASP A 461 26.93 17.26 27.03
N THR A 462 26.08 16.63 27.87
CA THR A 462 25.44 17.26 29.04
C THR A 462 26.37 17.29 30.26
N THR A 463 26.43 18.43 30.95
CA THR A 463 27.43 18.77 31.98
C THR A 463 27.01 18.47 33.43
N ASP A 464 25.95 17.69 33.66
CA ASP A 464 25.58 17.22 35.00
C ASP A 464 26.18 15.83 35.25
N ASP A 465 27.08 15.71 36.23
CA ASP A 465 28.09 14.65 36.23
C ASP A 465 27.60 13.36 36.91
N ALA A 466 27.00 13.46 38.11
CA ALA A 466 26.71 12.30 38.96
C ALA A 466 25.62 11.37 38.39
N ALA A 467 24.47 11.94 38.01
CA ALA A 467 23.37 11.15 37.45
C ALA A 467 23.71 10.61 36.05
N THR A 468 24.28 11.46 35.18
CA THR A 468 24.59 11.03 33.81
C THR A 468 25.69 9.97 33.75
N ALA A 469 26.63 9.92 34.71
CA ALA A 469 27.63 8.85 34.78
C ALA A 469 27.01 7.45 34.91
N LEU A 470 25.98 7.29 35.76
CA LEU A 470 25.27 6.01 35.93
C LEU A 470 24.48 5.63 34.65
N TYR A 471 23.78 6.59 34.04
CA TYR A 471 23.09 6.38 32.76
C TYR A 471 24.07 6.04 31.62
N LYS A 472 25.18 6.75 31.50
CA LYS A 472 26.26 6.48 30.51
C LYS A 472 26.79 5.05 30.67
N LYS A 473 26.98 4.58 31.90
CA LYS A 473 27.41 3.20 32.16
C LYS A 473 26.34 2.17 31.76
N SER A 474 25.09 2.36 32.17
CA SER A 474 23.98 1.48 31.79
C SER A 474 23.83 1.34 30.27
N ILE A 475 23.97 2.44 29.52
CA ILE A 475 23.95 2.42 28.05
C ILE A 475 25.13 1.61 27.48
N GLN A 476 26.34 1.75 28.03
CA GLN A 476 27.52 0.98 27.59
C GLN A 476 27.39 -0.51 27.91
N ASP A 477 26.90 -0.88 29.09
CA ASP A 477 26.69 -2.27 29.49
C ASP A 477 25.62 -2.94 28.60
N ASN A 478 24.52 -2.25 28.30
CA ASN A 478 23.50 -2.72 27.34
C ASN A 478 24.03 -2.82 25.90
N GLN A 479 24.81 -1.84 25.44
CA GLN A 479 25.51 -1.91 24.15
C GLN A 479 26.45 -3.12 24.07
N LEU A 480 27.18 -3.44 25.14
CA LEU A 480 28.05 -4.61 25.20
C LEU A 480 27.25 -5.92 25.11
N MET A 481 26.12 -6.02 25.81
CA MET A 481 25.23 -7.19 25.74
C MET A 481 24.66 -7.40 24.33
N LEU A 482 24.20 -6.33 23.67
CA LEU A 482 23.77 -6.39 22.27
C LEU A 482 24.92 -6.83 21.35
N ILE A 483 26.11 -6.25 21.50
CA ILE A 483 27.31 -6.63 20.74
C ILE A 483 27.63 -8.13 20.90
N VAL A 484 27.56 -8.68 22.11
CA VAL A 484 27.84 -10.10 22.38
C VAL A 484 26.78 -11.00 21.74
N ARG A 485 25.48 -10.68 21.89
CA ARG A 485 24.39 -11.49 21.35
C ARG A 485 24.30 -11.39 19.81
N ILE A 486 24.59 -10.24 19.19
CA ILE A 486 24.76 -10.12 17.72
C ILE A 486 25.94 -10.98 17.23
N LYS A 487 27.11 -10.92 17.90
CA LYS A 487 28.27 -11.77 17.53
C LYS A 487 27.99 -13.27 17.68
N LYS A 488 27.12 -13.66 18.61
CA LYS A 488 26.70 -15.06 18.82
C LYS A 488 25.75 -15.56 17.72
N LEU A 489 24.87 -14.69 17.21
CA LEU A 489 23.92 -15.02 16.14
C LEU A 489 24.55 -14.92 14.74
N ALA A 490 25.21 -13.80 14.43
CA ALA A 490 25.76 -13.51 13.11
C ALA A 490 27.16 -14.10 12.87
N GLY A 491 27.82 -14.63 13.91
CA GLY A 491 29.25 -14.93 13.90
C GLY A 491 30.13 -13.70 14.14
N GLN A 492 31.36 -13.91 14.62
CA GLN A 492 32.20 -12.82 15.16
C GLN A 492 32.59 -11.75 14.15
N GLU A 493 32.73 -12.07 12.85
CA GLU A 493 33.13 -11.09 11.83
C GLU A 493 31.94 -10.38 11.19
N ARG A 494 30.95 -11.13 10.70
CA ARG A 494 29.72 -10.57 10.10
C ARG A 494 28.98 -9.71 11.12
N GLY A 495 28.87 -10.15 12.38
CA GLY A 495 28.30 -9.35 13.47
C GLY A 495 29.04 -8.03 13.73
N LYS A 496 30.38 -8.01 13.66
CA LYS A 496 31.15 -6.75 13.76
C LYS A 496 30.85 -5.82 12.57
N LYS A 497 30.87 -6.36 11.34
CA LYS A 497 30.63 -5.59 10.10
C LYS A 497 29.25 -4.91 10.13
N LEU A 498 28.19 -5.70 10.37
CA LEU A 498 26.82 -5.20 10.46
C LEU A 498 26.63 -4.06 11.48
N ILE A 499 27.27 -4.16 12.66
CA ILE A 499 27.24 -3.08 13.67
C ILE A 499 27.94 -1.81 13.16
N PHE A 500 29.11 -1.94 12.53
CA PHE A 500 29.81 -0.77 11.95
C PHE A 500 29.03 -0.15 10.80
N ASP A 501 28.41 -0.95 9.93
CA ASP A 501 27.65 -0.47 8.77
C ASP A 501 26.37 0.26 9.20
N ALA A 502 25.60 -0.33 10.14
CA ALA A 502 24.39 0.28 10.70
C ALA A 502 24.67 1.60 11.44
N VAL A 503 25.69 1.63 12.30
CA VAL A 503 26.12 2.86 12.99
C VAL A 503 26.64 3.89 11.99
N GLY A 504 27.38 3.46 10.97
CA GLY A 504 27.86 4.31 9.89
C GLY A 504 26.70 4.92 9.10
N GLU A 505 25.67 4.15 8.76
CA GLU A 505 24.46 4.63 8.08
C GLU A 505 23.66 5.60 8.95
N ALA A 506 23.39 5.26 10.22
CA ALA A 506 22.68 6.13 11.14
C ALA A 506 23.39 7.49 11.35
N ARG A 507 24.72 7.49 11.43
CA ARG A 507 25.50 8.74 11.52
C ARG A 507 25.50 9.51 10.20
N ARG A 508 25.52 8.83 9.04
CA ARG A 508 25.35 9.45 7.71
C ARG A 508 23.95 10.06 7.52
N SER A 509 22.88 9.43 8.01
CA SER A 509 21.51 9.97 7.91
C SER A 509 21.28 11.18 8.83
N ARG A 510 21.79 11.15 10.06
CA ARG A 510 21.81 12.32 10.97
C ARG A 510 22.63 13.48 10.38
N ALA A 511 23.79 13.20 9.75
CA ALA A 511 24.60 14.21 9.07
C ALA A 511 23.92 14.83 7.83
N LYS A 512 23.04 14.08 7.14
CA LYS A 512 22.16 14.63 6.09
C LYS A 512 21.12 15.58 6.68
N LYS A 513 20.37 15.15 7.72
CA LYS A 513 19.36 16.01 8.40
C LYS A 513 19.96 17.32 8.94
N LYS A 514 21.17 17.28 9.51
CA LYS A 514 21.84 18.47 10.09
C LYS A 514 22.27 19.54 9.05
N LYS A 515 22.20 19.26 7.74
CA LYS A 515 22.50 20.25 6.68
C LYS A 515 21.30 21.08 6.19
N THR A 516 20.09 20.81 6.68
CA THR A 516 18.84 21.40 6.15
C THR A 516 18.17 22.40 7.10
N GLY A 517 18.77 22.67 8.27
CA GLY A 517 18.23 23.66 9.21
C GLY A 517 19.30 24.20 10.15
N ASP A 518 19.89 25.35 9.82
CA ASP A 518 20.88 26.05 10.66
C ASP A 518 20.76 27.58 10.54
N THR A 519 19.60 28.12 10.92
CA THR A 519 19.40 29.54 11.20
C THR A 519 18.54 29.69 12.46
N LYS A 520 19.19 29.71 13.63
CA LYS A 520 18.54 29.92 14.93
C LYS A 520 19.27 31.02 15.72
N PRO A 521 18.56 32.05 16.21
CA PRO A 521 19.01 32.84 17.36
C PRO A 521 18.97 32.02 18.66
N ARG A 522 19.42 32.61 19.77
CA ARG A 522 19.78 31.94 21.03
C ARG A 522 19.23 32.73 22.23
N VAL A 523 19.35 32.17 23.45
CA VAL A 523 19.04 32.75 24.79
C VAL A 523 17.55 32.55 25.18
N ALA A 524 17.18 32.05 26.37
CA ALA A 524 17.94 31.39 27.45
C ALA A 524 17.03 30.43 28.26
N ASP A 525 17.65 29.66 29.16
CA ASP A 525 17.06 28.62 30.00
C ASP A 525 16.36 29.16 31.27
N ASN A 526 15.37 28.43 31.80
CA ASN A 526 15.37 27.98 33.21
C ASN A 526 14.16 27.11 33.62
N ALA A 527 14.37 26.37 34.73
CA ALA A 527 13.41 25.67 35.59
C ALA A 527 12.76 24.36 35.08
N ALA A 528 12.74 23.36 35.97
CA ALA A 528 12.06 22.06 35.87
C ALA A 528 11.67 21.57 37.28
N GLY A 529 10.72 20.64 37.36
CA GLY A 529 10.02 20.25 38.61
C GLY A 529 8.81 21.16 38.87
N GLU A 530 7.67 20.69 39.37
CA GLU A 530 7.21 19.33 39.78
C GLU A 530 5.73 19.19 39.30
N ALA A 531 4.99 18.07 39.36
CA ALA A 531 5.19 16.77 39.99
C ALA A 531 4.44 15.65 39.21
N HIS A 532 4.70 14.38 39.52
CA HIS A 532 3.73 13.30 39.31
C HIS A 532 2.80 13.21 40.52
N GLU A 533 1.47 13.10 40.31
CA GLU A 533 0.53 12.21 41.03
C GLU A 533 -0.95 12.48 40.63
N THR A 534 -1.89 11.71 41.18
CA THR A 534 -3.37 11.86 41.04
C THR A 534 -4.02 11.45 39.70
N ALA A 535 -3.62 10.31 39.14
CA ALA A 535 -4.40 9.60 38.11
C ALA A 535 -5.02 8.30 38.66
N ASN A 536 -5.83 8.39 39.72
CA ASN A 536 -6.55 7.22 40.28
C ASN A 536 -7.82 7.60 41.07
N SER A 537 -8.89 7.98 40.36
CA SER A 537 -10.27 8.07 40.88
C SER A 537 -11.28 8.15 39.73
N LEU A 538 -12.56 7.95 40.05
CA LEU A 538 -13.73 8.14 39.15
C LEU A 538 -13.89 7.13 37.98
N VAL A 539 -13.69 5.84 38.27
CA VAL A 539 -14.63 4.83 37.77
C VAL A 539 -15.51 4.39 38.94
N SER A 540 -16.72 4.92 38.99
CA SER A 540 -17.75 4.51 39.96
C SER A 540 -19.00 4.11 39.21
N SER A 541 -19.18 2.80 39.05
CA SER A 541 -20.45 2.22 38.59
C SER A 541 -21.47 2.32 39.71
N GLU A 542 -22.59 3.03 39.49
CA GLU A 542 -23.77 2.83 40.33
C GLU A 542 -25.07 2.99 39.53
N SER A 543 -25.61 1.84 39.11
CA SER A 543 -26.92 1.75 38.47
C SER A 543 -28.02 1.72 39.54
N GLN A 544 -28.60 2.88 39.88
CA GLN A 544 -29.77 2.93 40.77
C GLN A 544 -31.02 3.44 40.02
N THR A 545 -31.93 2.51 39.73
CA THR A 545 -33.29 2.81 39.23
C THR A 545 -34.15 3.44 40.33
N LEU A 546 -34.54 4.70 40.16
CA LEU A 546 -35.62 5.32 40.93
C LEU A 546 -36.57 6.09 40.00
N THR A 547 -37.84 5.67 39.99
CA THR A 547 -38.94 6.34 39.30
C THR A 547 -39.63 7.38 40.20
N PRO A 548 -39.87 8.61 39.72
CA PRO A 548 -40.92 9.49 40.25
C PRO A 548 -42.24 9.32 39.47
N PRO A 549 -43.41 9.63 40.08
CA PRO A 549 -44.73 9.38 39.50
C PRO A 549 -45.21 10.45 38.50
N ALA A 550 -46.28 10.15 37.76
CA ALA A 550 -46.79 10.98 36.66
C ALA A 550 -48.01 11.84 37.03
N THR A 551 -48.02 13.11 36.61
CA THR A 551 -49.20 13.93 36.26
C THR A 551 -48.77 15.33 35.79
N PRO A 552 -49.61 16.10 35.06
CA PRO A 552 -50.58 15.72 34.03
C PRO A 552 -50.20 16.30 32.65
N ALA A 553 -50.96 15.99 31.60
CA ALA A 553 -50.72 16.52 30.26
C ALA A 553 -51.02 18.03 30.17
N SER A 554 -50.11 18.80 29.56
CA SER A 554 -50.35 20.18 29.09
C SER A 554 -50.34 20.24 27.56
N LYS A 555 -51.00 21.24 26.99
CA LYS A 555 -51.40 21.29 25.57
C LYS A 555 -50.19 21.27 24.62
N ALA A 556 -50.25 20.40 23.62
CA ALA A 556 -49.31 20.41 22.50
C ALA A 556 -49.50 21.68 21.65
N GLN A 557 -48.65 22.69 21.89
CA GLN A 557 -48.57 23.88 21.05
C GLN A 557 -47.50 23.66 19.98
N ALA A 558 -47.91 23.54 18.72
CA ALA A 558 -47.04 23.17 17.60
C ALA A 558 -46.03 24.28 17.26
N LYS A 559 -44.86 24.28 17.91
CA LYS A 559 -43.66 24.90 17.36
C LYS A 559 -43.10 23.98 16.26
N ALA A 560 -42.75 24.56 15.12
CA ALA A 560 -42.08 23.84 14.04
C ALA A 560 -40.79 23.17 14.57
N SER A 561 -40.57 21.91 14.19
CA SER A 561 -39.42 21.13 14.63
C SER A 561 -38.15 21.57 13.90
N ALA A 562 -37.41 22.51 14.49
CA ALA A 562 -36.01 22.69 14.14
C ALA A 562 -35.27 21.34 14.30
N PRO A 563 -34.37 20.97 13.36
CA PRO A 563 -33.66 19.70 13.43
C PRO A 563 -32.82 19.65 14.71
N LYS A 564 -32.95 18.55 15.47
CA LYS A 564 -32.23 18.33 16.74
C LYS A 564 -30.77 17.95 16.48
N THR A 565 -29.98 18.97 16.13
CA THR A 565 -28.52 18.90 15.93
C THR A 565 -27.79 18.29 17.12
N GLY A 566 -26.67 17.63 16.85
CA GLY A 566 -25.80 17.03 17.85
C GLY A 566 -25.09 18.08 18.72
N LEU A 567 -24.64 17.64 19.89
CA LEU A 567 -23.83 18.38 20.88
C LEU A 567 -24.07 19.90 20.87
N ASN A 568 -25.22 20.33 21.41
CA ASN A 568 -25.58 21.74 21.62
C ASN A 568 -25.51 22.62 20.35
N GLY A 569 -25.86 22.07 19.18
CA GLY A 569 -25.97 22.80 17.91
C GLY A 569 -24.68 22.85 17.08
N LEU A 570 -23.61 22.24 17.57
CA LEU A 570 -22.27 22.26 16.97
C LEU A 570 -22.03 21.08 16.01
N LEU A 571 -22.68 19.94 16.24
CA LEU A 571 -22.50 18.74 15.40
C LEU A 571 -23.74 18.51 14.51
N PRO A 572 -23.56 17.88 13.32
CA PRO A 572 -24.63 17.15 12.66
C PRO A 572 -25.28 16.14 13.63
N ASN A 573 -26.50 15.68 13.34
CA ASN A 573 -27.19 14.69 14.17
C ASN A 573 -26.27 13.49 14.45
N ASN A 574 -26.14 13.03 15.70
CA ASN A 574 -25.15 12.00 16.08
C ASN A 574 -25.19 10.75 15.18
N ARG A 575 -26.38 10.37 14.69
CA ARG A 575 -26.63 9.31 13.70
C ARG A 575 -25.82 9.50 12.41
N VAL A 576 -25.84 10.70 11.83
CA VAL A 576 -25.08 11.08 10.63
C VAL A 576 -23.57 10.98 10.90
N VAL A 577 -23.11 11.49 12.04
CA VAL A 577 -21.67 11.47 12.40
C VAL A 577 -21.15 10.03 12.55
N VAL A 578 -21.92 9.15 13.20
CA VAL A 578 -21.60 7.72 13.35
C VAL A 578 -21.60 6.99 11.99
N HIS A 579 -22.58 7.28 11.12
CA HIS A 579 -22.69 6.71 9.78
C HIS A 579 -21.52 7.14 8.87
N GLU A 580 -21.17 8.43 8.84
CA GLU A 580 -20.02 8.93 8.08
C GLU A 580 -18.69 8.38 8.62
N LEU A 581 -18.52 8.24 9.95
CA LEU A 581 -17.31 7.62 10.53
C LEU A 581 -17.15 6.13 10.16
N ALA A 582 -18.26 5.39 10.07
CA ALA A 582 -18.25 3.99 9.65
C ALA A 582 -17.81 3.82 8.18
N ILE A 583 -18.23 4.72 7.30
CA ILE A 583 -17.88 4.73 5.86
C ILE A 583 -16.48 5.33 5.65
N ASN A 584 -16.15 6.40 6.37
CA ASN A 584 -14.94 7.20 6.26
C ASN A 584 -14.34 7.40 7.66
N LYS A 585 -13.41 6.51 8.05
CA LYS A 585 -12.75 6.52 9.37
C LYS A 585 -11.97 7.80 9.72
N GLU A 586 -11.73 8.65 8.72
CA GLU A 586 -11.03 9.93 8.83
C GLU A 586 -12.00 11.13 8.67
N TYR A 587 -13.32 10.89 8.74
CA TYR A 587 -14.35 11.92 8.59
C TYR A 587 -14.16 13.08 9.58
N GLN A 588 -14.16 14.28 9.03
CA GLN A 588 -13.96 15.56 9.70
C GLN A 588 -14.94 16.54 9.08
N LEU A 589 -15.40 17.50 9.88
CA LEU A 589 -16.17 18.65 9.38
C LEU A 589 -15.26 19.54 8.53
N SER A 590 -15.74 19.96 7.36
CA SER A 590 -15.07 20.99 6.56
C SER A 590 -15.08 22.32 7.34
N PRO A 591 -13.92 22.97 7.53
CA PRO A 591 -13.84 24.21 8.31
C PRO A 591 -14.58 25.36 7.63
N ASP A 592 -14.63 25.38 6.29
CA ASP A 592 -15.31 26.42 5.54
C ASP A 592 -16.83 26.20 5.50
N GLU A 593 -17.32 24.98 5.23
CA GLU A 593 -18.76 24.66 5.32
C GLU A 593 -19.31 24.90 6.75
N TYR A 594 -18.52 24.60 7.77
CA TYR A 594 -18.87 24.88 9.16
C TYR A 594 -18.92 26.39 9.44
N ARG A 595 -17.93 27.16 8.96
CA ARG A 595 -17.91 28.63 9.10
C ARG A 595 -19.12 29.25 8.39
N GLU A 596 -19.44 28.79 7.18
CA GLU A 596 -20.60 29.25 6.40
C GLU A 596 -21.91 28.97 7.15
N GLN A 597 -22.14 27.74 7.63
CA GLN A 597 -23.35 27.40 8.39
C GLN A 597 -23.52 28.21 9.68
N GLN A 598 -22.42 28.54 10.39
CA GLN A 598 -22.51 29.40 11.58
C GLN A 598 -22.64 30.89 11.19
N ALA A 599 -22.07 31.32 10.07
CA ALA A 599 -22.24 32.66 9.53
C ALA A 599 -23.69 32.93 9.07
N GLU A 600 -24.34 32.01 8.36
CA GLU A 600 -25.77 32.09 8.00
C GLU A 600 -26.66 32.26 9.24
N ARG A 601 -26.39 31.48 10.30
CA ARG A 601 -27.11 31.57 11.58
C ARG A 601 -26.89 32.91 12.30
N ALA A 602 -25.72 33.52 12.15
CA ALA A 602 -25.37 34.82 12.73
C ALA A 602 -25.77 36.03 11.85
N GLN A 603 -25.96 35.82 10.55
CA GLN A 603 -26.27 36.85 9.55
C GLN A 603 -27.45 37.77 9.94
N PRO A 604 -28.62 37.29 10.41
CA PRO A 604 -29.71 38.19 10.79
C PRO A 604 -29.34 39.07 12.00
N LEU A 605 -28.51 38.59 12.93
CA LEU A 605 -28.03 39.36 14.07
C LEU A 605 -27.06 40.46 13.61
N TYR A 606 -26.14 40.16 12.69
CA TYR A 606 -25.23 41.16 12.11
C TYR A 606 -25.98 42.18 11.23
N MET A 607 -26.96 41.75 10.43
CA MET A 607 -27.81 42.68 9.66
C MET A 607 -28.57 43.63 10.58
N GLN A 608 -29.16 43.13 11.67
CA GLN A 608 -29.86 43.97 12.65
C GLN A 608 -28.89 44.93 13.36
N MET A 609 -27.69 44.47 13.72
CA MET A 609 -26.66 45.31 14.34
C MET A 609 -26.13 46.40 13.39
N ARG A 610 -25.99 46.10 12.09
CA ARG A 610 -25.62 47.10 11.06
C ARG A 610 -26.72 48.16 10.90
N ALA A 611 -27.99 47.75 10.79
CA ALA A 611 -29.12 48.68 10.65
C ALA A 611 -29.30 49.61 11.87
N VAL A 612 -29.05 49.11 13.08
CA VAL A 612 -29.14 49.91 14.32
C VAL A 612 -27.92 50.82 14.53
N MET A 613 -26.78 50.48 13.94
CA MET A 613 -25.57 51.31 14.03
C MET A 613 -25.72 52.64 13.27
N ASP A 614 -26.47 52.66 12.17
CA ASP A 614 -26.76 53.89 11.41
C ASP A 614 -27.64 54.88 12.21
N ASP A 615 -28.55 54.37 13.07
CA ASP A 615 -29.43 55.17 13.95
C ASP A 615 -28.70 55.80 15.16
N SER A 616 -27.39 55.56 15.34
CA SER A 616 -26.54 56.14 16.38
C SER A 616 -26.92 55.84 17.86
N ASP A 617 -27.84 54.91 18.14
CA ASP A 617 -28.18 54.50 19.52
C ASP A 617 -27.09 53.59 20.13
N ASN A 618 -26.18 54.22 20.89
CA ASN A 618 -25.14 53.53 21.66
C ASN A 618 -25.67 52.48 22.64
N ALA A 619 -26.88 52.65 23.20
CA ALA A 619 -27.46 51.68 24.14
C ALA A 619 -28.00 50.44 23.42
N ALA A 620 -28.59 50.60 22.23
CA ALA A 620 -28.97 49.47 21.39
C ALA A 620 -27.73 48.73 20.84
N ASN A 621 -26.73 49.45 20.33
CA ASN A 621 -25.47 48.87 19.88
C ASN A 621 -24.76 48.06 20.97
N PHE A 622 -24.72 48.58 22.20
CA PHE A 622 -24.13 47.85 23.33
C PHE A 622 -24.92 46.58 23.70
N ARG A 623 -26.25 46.58 23.61
CA ARG A 623 -27.06 45.36 23.84
C ARG A 623 -26.74 44.25 22.83
N PHE A 624 -26.61 44.57 21.54
CA PHE A 624 -26.19 43.58 20.54
C PHE A 624 -24.76 43.08 20.80
N PHE A 625 -23.84 43.99 21.16
CA PHE A 625 -22.49 43.60 21.56
C PHE A 625 -22.49 42.67 22.78
N ALA A 626 -23.26 42.95 23.83
CA ALA A 626 -23.34 42.11 25.03
C ALA A 626 -23.87 40.69 24.70
N ILE A 627 -24.87 40.59 23.81
CA ILE A 627 -25.36 39.30 23.30
C ILE A 627 -24.25 38.54 22.57
N VAL A 628 -23.49 39.18 21.67
CA VAL A 628 -22.41 38.50 20.95
C VAL A 628 -21.22 38.17 21.87
N ALA A 629 -20.87 39.02 22.83
CA ALA A 629 -19.85 38.76 23.84
C ALA A 629 -20.21 37.55 24.73
N SER A 630 -21.49 37.41 25.09
CA SER A 630 -22.01 36.23 25.80
C SER A 630 -21.91 34.96 24.93
N ASN A 631 -22.26 35.02 23.64
CA ASN A 631 -22.04 33.91 22.70
C ASN A 631 -20.55 33.55 22.56
N ILE A 632 -19.65 34.54 22.54
CA ILE A 632 -18.19 34.35 22.49
C ILE A 632 -17.67 33.70 23.79
N LYS A 633 -18.16 34.12 24.96
CA LYS A 633 -17.90 33.50 26.27
C LYS A 633 -18.25 32.01 26.22
N ASP A 634 -19.47 31.70 25.82
CA ASP A 634 -20.01 30.34 25.68
C ASP A 634 -19.17 29.49 24.73
N LYS A 635 -18.82 30.01 23.55
CA LYS A 635 -17.98 29.31 22.57
C LYS A 635 -16.58 29.00 23.10
N LEU A 636 -15.92 29.98 23.70
CA LEU A 636 -14.56 29.83 24.24
C LEU A 636 -14.53 28.92 25.48
N GLN A 637 -15.54 28.98 26.35
CA GLN A 637 -15.64 28.09 27.51
C GLN A 637 -15.90 26.63 27.11
N ARG A 638 -16.58 26.35 25.99
CA ARG A 638 -16.80 24.98 25.47
C ARG A 638 -15.51 24.29 24.98
N LEU A 639 -14.44 25.04 24.69
CA LEU A 639 -13.12 24.48 24.34
C LEU A 639 -12.37 23.90 25.56
N LEU A 640 -12.83 24.21 26.78
CA LEU A 640 -12.14 23.92 28.02
C LEU A 640 -12.98 23.05 28.97
N LYS A 641 -12.32 22.22 29.77
CA LYS A 641 -12.97 21.51 30.87
C LYS A 641 -13.34 22.51 32.00
N PRO A 642 -14.56 22.46 32.57
CA PRO A 642 -14.91 23.24 33.75
C PRO A 642 -13.91 23.05 34.89
N GLY A 643 -13.58 24.13 35.60
CA GLY A 643 -12.60 24.13 36.70
C GLY A 643 -11.15 24.41 36.29
N ASN A 644 -10.83 24.51 34.99
CA ASN A 644 -9.53 25.02 34.55
C ASN A 644 -9.41 26.53 34.89
N SER A 645 -8.24 27.00 35.34
CA SER A 645 -7.99 28.43 35.59
C SER A 645 -8.27 29.31 34.37
N MET A 646 -8.00 28.81 33.15
CA MET A 646 -8.35 29.50 31.91
C MET A 646 -9.87 29.57 31.68
N TYR A 647 -10.64 28.56 32.11
CA TYR A 647 -12.11 28.58 31.99
C TYR A 647 -12.72 29.69 32.87
N ASN A 648 -12.18 29.86 34.08
CA ASN A 648 -12.57 30.92 35.01
C ASN A 648 -12.14 32.31 34.49
N LEU A 649 -10.89 32.46 34.04
CA LEU A 649 -10.37 33.71 33.47
C LEU A 649 -11.19 34.19 32.26
N ILE A 650 -11.61 33.29 31.38
CA ILE A 650 -12.52 33.61 30.26
C ILE A 650 -13.91 34.02 30.79
N GLY A 651 -14.39 33.34 31.84
CA GLY A 651 -15.63 33.67 32.52
C GLY A 651 -15.64 35.07 33.13
N GLU A 652 -14.51 35.53 33.68
CA GLU A 652 -14.31 36.85 34.29
C GLU A 652 -14.10 37.96 33.25
N ILE A 653 -13.26 37.73 32.23
CA ILE A 653 -12.98 38.71 31.16
C ILE A 653 -14.23 38.98 30.31
N LEU A 654 -15.07 37.96 30.11
CA LEU A 654 -16.29 38.02 29.29
C LEU A 654 -17.55 37.93 30.15
N ASP A 655 -17.58 38.64 31.28
CA ASP A 655 -18.76 38.71 32.14
C ASP A 655 -19.79 39.76 31.64
N PRO A 656 -20.99 39.36 31.18
CA PRO A 656 -21.98 40.31 30.68
C PRO A 656 -22.48 41.26 31.78
N ASP A 657 -22.66 40.76 33.00
CA ASP A 657 -23.06 41.54 34.19
C ASP A 657 -22.05 42.66 34.48
N MET A 658 -20.75 42.34 34.47
CA MET A 658 -19.67 43.33 34.59
C MET A 658 -19.67 44.33 33.42
N ALA A 659 -19.87 43.86 32.19
CA ALA A 659 -19.91 44.72 31.01
C ALA A 659 -21.07 45.72 31.06
N GLU A 660 -22.29 45.28 31.43
CA GLU A 660 -23.46 46.15 31.60
C GLU A 660 -23.22 47.22 32.68
N ARG A 661 -22.62 46.84 33.81
CA ARG A 661 -22.27 47.79 34.88
C ARG A 661 -21.21 48.80 34.43
N GLN A 662 -20.20 48.38 33.65
CA GLN A 662 -19.20 49.28 33.09
C GLN A 662 -19.78 50.24 32.03
N PHE A 663 -20.76 49.78 31.25
CA PHE A 663 -21.46 50.60 30.26
C PHE A 663 -22.37 51.64 30.92
N ALA A 664 -23.14 51.23 31.93
CA ALA A 664 -23.97 52.15 32.73
C ALA A 664 -23.16 53.24 33.45
N LEU A 665 -21.88 52.98 33.75
CA LEU A 665 -20.91 53.93 34.31
C LEU A 665 -20.07 54.67 33.24
N GLY A 666 -20.30 54.44 31.94
CA GLY A 666 -19.59 55.11 30.85
C GLY A 666 -18.10 54.76 30.69
N ASN A 667 -17.62 53.68 31.31
CA ASN A 667 -16.21 53.25 31.32
C ASN A 667 -15.95 51.97 30.48
N PHE A 668 -16.98 51.43 29.83
CA PHE A 668 -16.82 50.32 28.90
C PHE A 668 -16.03 50.74 27.64
N SER A 669 -15.21 49.83 27.10
CA SER A 669 -14.35 50.12 25.93
C SER A 669 -14.14 48.89 25.05
N TYR A 670 -14.62 48.97 23.81
CA TYR A 670 -14.48 47.91 22.80
C TYR A 670 -13.02 47.56 22.50
N GLU A 671 -12.11 48.54 22.48
CA GLU A 671 -10.68 48.31 22.23
C GLU A 671 -10.01 47.52 23.37
N ARG A 672 -10.44 47.70 24.63
CA ARG A 672 -9.97 46.85 25.74
C ARG A 672 -10.41 45.40 25.57
N PHE A 673 -11.63 45.17 25.08
CA PHE A 673 -12.14 43.83 24.77
C PHE A 673 -11.35 43.17 23.63
N PHE A 674 -11.13 43.84 22.50
CA PHE A 674 -10.35 43.27 21.40
C PHE A 674 -8.89 43.03 21.78
N THR A 675 -8.28 43.91 22.58
CA THR A 675 -6.93 43.71 23.14
C THR A 675 -6.87 42.47 24.04
N ALA A 676 -7.89 42.26 24.90
CA ALA A 676 -7.97 41.08 25.75
C ALA A 676 -8.10 39.80 24.91
N MET A 677 -8.97 39.78 23.89
CA MET A 677 -9.15 38.66 22.97
C MET A 677 -7.87 38.34 22.17
N ALA A 678 -7.17 39.36 21.66
CA ALA A 678 -5.88 39.20 20.99
C ALA A 678 -4.80 38.59 21.91
N SER A 679 -4.86 38.85 23.23
CA SER A 679 -3.97 38.22 24.21
C SER A 679 -4.38 36.80 24.64
N LEU A 680 -5.59 36.37 24.26
CA LEU A 680 -6.22 35.12 24.67
C LEU A 680 -6.19 34.06 23.55
N LEU A 681 -6.56 34.43 22.32
CA LEU A 681 -6.63 33.50 21.18
C LEU A 681 -5.33 32.69 20.97
N PRO A 682 -4.12 33.28 21.00
CA PRO A 682 -2.87 32.52 20.83
C PRO A 682 -2.60 31.46 21.92
N LYS A 683 -3.31 31.50 23.05
CA LYS A 683 -3.18 30.53 24.16
C LYS A 683 -4.19 29.38 24.06
N LEU A 684 -5.16 29.49 23.14
CA LEU A 684 -6.26 28.54 22.95
C LEU A 684 -6.26 27.87 21.56
N CYS A 685 -5.49 28.41 20.60
CA CYS A 685 -5.40 27.87 19.25
C CYS A 685 -4.45 26.66 19.18
N ALA A 686 -4.67 25.81 18.18
CA ALA A 686 -3.72 24.76 17.82
C ALA A 686 -2.52 25.37 17.05
N PRO A 687 -1.27 24.93 17.30
CA PRO A 687 -0.06 25.58 16.75
C PRO A 687 0.03 25.69 15.22
N PHE A 688 -0.78 24.93 14.47
CA PHE A 688 -0.82 25.02 13.01
C PHE A 688 -1.58 26.26 12.49
N ARG A 689 -2.41 26.92 13.34
CA ARG A 689 -3.10 28.17 13.01
C ARG A 689 -2.38 29.43 13.52
N ASP A 690 -1.20 29.32 14.12
CA ASP A 690 -0.49 30.48 14.71
C ASP A 690 -0.31 31.65 13.72
N GLU A 691 -0.13 31.39 12.41
CA GLU A 691 -0.06 32.44 11.40
C GLU A 691 -1.44 33.05 11.06
N GLU A 692 -2.52 32.27 11.08
CA GLU A 692 -3.90 32.78 10.91
C GLU A 692 -4.32 33.65 12.11
N VAL A 693 -3.90 33.28 13.32
CA VAL A 693 -4.11 34.08 14.54
C VAL A 693 -3.38 35.42 14.45
N LYS A 694 -2.15 35.43 13.93
CA LYS A 694 -1.38 36.66 13.71
C LYS A 694 -2.04 37.56 12.66
N ASP A 695 -2.50 37.00 11.54
CA ASP A 695 -3.26 37.74 10.52
C ASP A 695 -4.54 38.37 11.10
N LEU A 696 -5.33 37.59 11.84
CA LEU A 696 -6.54 38.09 12.50
C LEU A 696 -6.22 39.27 13.43
N ILE A 697 -5.22 39.14 14.30
CA ILE A 697 -4.84 40.17 15.26
C ILE A 697 -4.31 41.43 14.56
N GLN A 698 -3.45 41.28 13.55
CA GLN A 698 -2.77 42.40 12.90
C GLN A 698 -3.66 43.11 11.86
N ASN A 699 -4.44 42.37 11.08
CA ASN A 699 -5.13 42.90 9.89
C ASN A 699 -6.66 43.00 10.03
N LYS A 700 -7.28 42.35 11.04
CA LYS A 700 -8.76 42.26 11.17
C LYS A 700 -9.32 42.68 12.53
N LEU A 701 -8.50 42.74 13.58
CA LEU A 701 -8.91 43.19 14.92
C LEU A 701 -8.38 44.58 15.28
N ALA A 702 -7.27 45.01 14.66
CA ALA A 702 -6.70 46.34 14.85
C ALA A 702 -7.49 47.43 14.11
N ASP A 703 -7.81 47.19 12.83
CA ASP A 703 -8.48 48.14 11.93
C ASP A 703 -9.90 47.67 11.55
N GLY A 704 -10.76 48.62 11.18
CA GLY A 704 -12.13 48.37 10.71
C GLY A 704 -13.25 48.70 11.71
N ASN A 705 -14.50 48.55 11.26
CA ASN A 705 -15.71 48.80 12.06
C ASN A 705 -15.84 47.74 13.17
N ILE A 706 -16.36 48.14 14.35
CA ILE A 706 -16.68 47.24 15.48
C ILE A 706 -17.44 45.99 15.02
N ILE A 707 -18.42 46.15 14.12
CA ILE A 707 -19.20 45.02 13.59
C ILE A 707 -18.33 44.04 12.82
N ASP A 708 -17.49 44.54 11.90
CA ASP A 708 -16.61 43.71 11.07
C ASP A 708 -15.57 42.98 11.93
N ARG A 709 -15.04 43.65 12.97
CA ARG A 709 -14.11 43.05 13.95
C ARG A 709 -14.80 41.95 14.79
N VAL A 710 -16.04 42.16 15.23
CA VAL A 710 -16.84 41.14 15.95
C VAL A 710 -17.15 39.95 15.04
N GLU A 711 -17.52 40.20 13.78
CA GLU A 711 -17.83 39.17 12.78
C GLU A 711 -16.59 38.32 12.46
N ALA A 712 -15.43 38.96 12.24
CA ALA A 712 -14.15 38.27 12.05
C ALA A 712 -13.70 37.47 13.29
N LEU A 713 -13.86 38.02 14.50
CA LEU A 713 -13.55 37.34 15.77
C LEU A 713 -14.40 36.08 15.95
N ASN A 714 -15.72 36.21 15.80
CA ASN A 714 -16.66 35.11 16.00
C ASN A 714 -16.47 34.00 14.94
N GLY A 715 -16.29 34.38 13.67
CA GLY A 715 -15.99 33.46 12.57
C GLY A 715 -14.64 32.74 12.70
N PHE A 716 -13.65 33.33 13.40
CA PHE A 716 -12.41 32.64 13.73
C PHE A 716 -12.57 31.68 14.93
N ILE A 717 -13.34 32.06 15.95
CA ILE A 717 -13.67 31.18 17.08
C ILE A 717 -14.46 29.94 16.61
N ASP A 718 -15.30 30.08 15.57
CA ASP A 718 -15.95 28.94 14.93
C ASP A 718 -14.96 27.98 14.25
N LEU A 719 -13.83 28.46 13.71
CA LEU A 719 -12.76 27.57 13.22
C LEU A 719 -12.09 26.79 14.35
N MET A 720 -11.77 27.47 15.46
CA MET A 720 -11.21 26.83 16.65
C MET A 720 -12.16 25.75 17.22
N LEU A 721 -13.47 26.02 17.21
CA LEU A 721 -14.48 25.02 17.56
C LEU A 721 -14.49 23.84 16.59
N CYS A 722 -14.41 24.09 15.28
CA CYS A 722 -14.36 23.03 14.27
C CYS A 722 -13.12 22.13 14.45
N ASP A 723 -11.94 22.71 14.70
CA ASP A 723 -10.72 21.97 15.01
C ASP A 723 -10.88 21.11 16.27
N TYR A 724 -11.44 21.68 17.34
CA TYR A 724 -11.68 20.99 18.61
C TYR A 724 -12.69 19.85 18.47
N ILE A 725 -13.76 20.06 17.69
CA ILE A 725 -14.75 19.03 17.36
C ILE A 725 -14.11 17.90 16.56
N ASN A 726 -13.31 18.22 15.54
CA ASN A 726 -12.56 17.25 14.74
C ASN A 726 -11.55 16.45 15.59
N TYR A 727 -10.89 17.10 16.56
CA TYR A 727 -10.03 16.44 17.55
C TYR A 727 -10.80 15.48 18.47
N LEU A 728 -11.93 15.91 19.04
CA LEU A 728 -12.80 15.06 19.86
C LEU A 728 -13.37 13.88 19.06
N MET A 729 -13.82 14.12 17.83
CA MET A 729 -14.28 13.07 16.91
C MET A 729 -13.18 12.05 16.65
N LYS A 730 -11.94 12.49 16.41
CA LYS A 730 -10.79 11.60 16.18
C LYS A 730 -10.45 10.73 17.39
N ILE A 731 -10.66 11.22 18.62
CA ILE A 731 -10.51 10.42 19.85
C ILE A 731 -11.66 9.42 20.02
N ALA A 732 -12.90 9.83 19.77
CA ALA A 732 -14.09 8.98 19.92
C ALA A 732 -14.26 7.95 18.78
N ALA A 733 -13.67 8.20 17.60
CA ALA A 733 -13.88 7.43 16.39
C ALA A 733 -13.77 5.90 16.55
N PRO A 734 -12.78 5.32 17.25
CA PRO A 734 -12.68 3.86 17.40
C PRO A 734 -13.93 3.24 18.04
N GLN A 735 -14.40 3.82 19.15
CA GLN A 735 -15.59 3.36 19.89
C GLN A 735 -16.89 3.62 19.11
N LEU A 736 -16.96 4.76 18.40
CA LEU A 736 -18.12 5.10 17.56
C LEU A 736 -18.22 4.19 16.33
N ILE A 737 -17.10 3.75 15.74
CA ILE A 737 -17.07 2.83 14.60
C ILE A 737 -17.47 1.41 15.03
N GLU A 738 -16.98 0.94 16.18
CA GLU A 738 -17.35 -0.38 16.74
C GLU A 738 -18.85 -0.46 17.05
N SER A 739 -19.42 0.60 17.63
CA SER A 739 -20.85 0.69 17.96
C SER A 739 -21.76 1.14 16.80
N ALA A 740 -21.22 1.43 15.61
CA ALA A 740 -21.97 2.08 14.53
C ALA A 740 -23.16 1.27 14.01
N ALA A 741 -22.93 0.02 13.60
CA ALA A 741 -23.97 -0.83 13.04
C ALA A 741 -25.15 -1.10 14.02
N PRO A 742 -24.94 -1.50 15.29
CA PRO A 742 -26.04 -1.69 16.23
C PRO A 742 -26.71 -0.37 16.64
N TYR A 743 -26.00 0.76 16.66
CA TYR A 743 -26.60 2.08 16.90
C TYR A 743 -27.55 2.48 15.77
N GLU A 744 -27.11 2.35 14.51
CA GLU A 744 -27.89 2.70 13.33
C GLU A 744 -29.11 1.79 13.19
N ALA A 745 -28.93 0.47 13.33
CA ALA A 745 -30.02 -0.51 13.34
C ALA A 745 -31.09 -0.15 14.39
N LYS A 746 -30.67 0.21 15.61
CA LYS A 746 -31.60 0.63 16.67
C LYS A 746 -32.33 1.92 16.32
N ARG A 747 -31.64 2.94 15.77
CA ARG A 747 -32.30 4.20 15.39
C ARG A 747 -33.26 4.02 14.22
N PHE A 748 -32.90 3.19 13.24
CA PHE A 748 -33.81 2.83 12.15
C PHE A 748 -35.06 2.10 12.67
N ALA A 749 -34.89 1.13 13.59
CA ALA A 749 -36.01 0.45 14.25
C ALA A 749 -36.95 1.44 14.96
N GLU A 750 -36.39 2.31 15.82
CA GLU A 750 -37.17 3.32 16.54
C GLU A 750 -37.94 4.26 15.59
N ASP A 751 -37.41 4.59 14.41
CA ASP A 751 -38.06 5.51 13.47
C ASP A 751 -39.15 4.81 12.61
N VAL A 752 -38.99 3.52 12.34
CA VAL A 752 -40.04 2.66 11.74
C VAL A 752 -41.18 2.43 12.74
N GLU A 753 -40.87 2.13 14.01
CA GLU A 753 -41.88 1.95 15.08
C GLU A 753 -42.74 3.20 15.31
N LYS A 754 -42.15 4.40 15.19
CA LYS A 754 -42.87 5.68 15.26
C LYS A 754 -43.71 5.98 14.00
N GLY A 755 -43.68 5.13 12.97
CA GLY A 755 -44.33 5.37 11.68
C GLY A 755 -43.73 6.53 10.88
N GLN A 756 -42.48 6.92 11.16
CA GLN A 756 -41.80 8.04 10.47
C GLN A 756 -41.11 7.60 9.18
N LEU A 757 -40.86 6.29 9.03
CA LEU A 757 -40.29 5.66 7.84
C LEU A 757 -41.14 4.44 7.43
N GLY A 758 -41.42 4.33 6.14
CA GLY A 758 -41.92 3.10 5.51
C GLY A 758 -40.77 2.26 4.94
N LEU A 759 -41.13 1.28 4.10
CA LEU A 759 -40.18 0.48 3.29
C LEU A 759 -40.57 0.47 1.80
N ALA A 760 -41.43 1.40 1.36
CA ALA A 760 -42.02 1.39 0.02
C ALA A 760 -40.98 1.71 -1.07
N ALA A 761 -40.02 2.60 -0.79
CA ALA A 761 -38.95 2.90 -1.74
C ALA A 761 -37.92 1.75 -1.79
N ALA A 762 -37.62 1.13 -0.66
CA ALA A 762 -36.84 -0.11 -0.59
C ALA A 762 -37.49 -1.24 -1.41
N GLU A 763 -38.78 -1.53 -1.22
CA GLU A 763 -39.50 -2.55 -1.99
C GLU A 763 -39.55 -2.26 -3.50
N ALA A 764 -39.86 -1.02 -3.90
CA ALA A 764 -39.90 -0.62 -5.30
C ALA A 764 -38.53 -0.76 -5.99
N SER A 765 -37.46 -0.29 -5.34
CA SER A 765 -36.10 -0.37 -5.87
C SER A 765 -35.56 -1.81 -5.91
N TRP A 766 -35.84 -2.62 -4.88
CA TRP A 766 -35.49 -4.03 -4.82
C TRP A 766 -36.17 -4.82 -5.94
N ARG A 767 -37.49 -4.64 -6.13
CA ARG A 767 -38.25 -5.30 -7.20
C ARG A 767 -37.71 -4.93 -8.58
N ALA A 768 -37.40 -3.65 -8.83
CA ALA A 768 -36.80 -3.20 -10.09
C ALA A 768 -35.40 -3.81 -10.35
N ALA A 769 -34.56 -3.92 -9.31
CA ALA A 769 -33.24 -4.55 -9.40
C ALA A 769 -33.35 -6.07 -9.64
N ARG A 770 -34.26 -6.73 -8.93
CA ARG A 770 -34.57 -8.16 -9.07
C ARG A 770 -35.03 -8.49 -10.48
N SER A 771 -36.01 -7.78 -11.03
CA SER A 771 -36.50 -8.00 -12.41
C SER A 771 -35.41 -7.84 -13.47
N LYS A 772 -34.48 -6.89 -13.30
CA LYS A 772 -33.32 -6.75 -14.20
C LYS A 772 -32.41 -7.97 -14.15
N VAL A 773 -32.06 -8.46 -12.96
CA VAL A 773 -31.19 -9.63 -12.80
C VAL A 773 -31.86 -10.89 -13.31
N MET A 774 -33.15 -11.10 -13.03
CA MET A 774 -33.91 -12.24 -13.55
C MET A 774 -34.00 -12.21 -15.08
N ALA A 775 -34.25 -11.05 -15.68
CA ALA A 775 -34.20 -10.88 -17.15
C ALA A 775 -32.78 -11.07 -17.73
N GLU A 776 -31.73 -10.78 -16.96
CA GLU A 776 -30.34 -11.10 -17.29
C GLU A 776 -30.04 -12.61 -17.24
N VAL A 777 -30.68 -13.36 -16.34
CA VAL A 777 -30.55 -14.82 -16.25
C VAL A 777 -31.34 -15.52 -17.34
N GLN A 778 -32.59 -15.11 -17.58
CA GLN A 778 -33.43 -15.67 -18.66
C GLN A 778 -32.80 -15.52 -20.06
N LYS A 779 -31.94 -14.50 -20.25
CA LYS A 779 -31.15 -14.29 -21.48
C LYS A 779 -29.87 -15.14 -21.55
N ARG A 780 -29.38 -15.68 -20.44
CA ARG A 780 -28.22 -16.58 -20.36
C ARG A 780 -28.61 -18.05 -20.35
N ASP A 781 -29.82 -18.36 -19.89
CA ASP A 781 -30.39 -19.71 -19.80
C ASP A 781 -31.81 -19.72 -20.39
N PRO A 782 -31.94 -19.64 -21.74
CA PRO A 782 -33.24 -19.65 -22.41
C PRO A 782 -33.92 -21.03 -22.39
N GLU A 783 -33.16 -22.09 -22.10
CA GLU A 783 -33.65 -23.48 -22.00
C GLU A 783 -34.14 -23.83 -20.59
N GLY A 784 -33.93 -22.96 -19.59
CA GLY A 784 -34.45 -23.12 -18.24
C GLY A 784 -33.73 -24.19 -17.41
N ILE A 785 -32.47 -24.47 -17.72
CA ILE A 785 -31.68 -25.57 -17.12
C ILE A 785 -31.37 -25.28 -15.62
N ASN A 786 -31.40 -24.02 -15.20
CA ASN A 786 -31.32 -23.57 -13.81
C ASN A 786 -30.06 -24.06 -13.08
N HIS A 787 -28.90 -23.98 -13.75
CA HIS A 787 -27.63 -24.40 -13.15
C HIS A 787 -27.33 -23.67 -11.82
N PRO A 788 -26.80 -24.38 -10.79
CA PRO A 788 -26.54 -23.78 -9.48
C PRO A 788 -25.46 -22.68 -9.49
N LYS A 789 -24.71 -22.54 -10.59
CA LYS A 789 -23.73 -21.46 -10.80
C LYS A 789 -24.30 -20.23 -11.53
N SER A 790 -25.49 -20.31 -12.13
CA SER A 790 -26.18 -19.18 -12.79
C SER A 790 -27.33 -18.61 -11.96
N ARG A 791 -27.80 -19.33 -10.93
CA ARG A 791 -28.83 -18.85 -9.99
C ARG A 791 -28.40 -17.54 -9.29
N PRO A 792 -29.22 -16.47 -9.30
CA PRO A 792 -28.95 -15.26 -8.55
C PRO A 792 -28.92 -15.47 -7.03
N THR A 793 -27.96 -14.81 -6.37
CA THR A 793 -27.88 -14.67 -4.91
C THR A 793 -28.49 -13.33 -4.48
N ALA A 794 -29.02 -13.22 -3.26
CA ALA A 794 -29.51 -11.96 -2.69
C ALA A 794 -28.47 -10.81 -2.79
N SER A 795 -27.18 -11.11 -2.61
CA SER A 795 -26.07 -10.17 -2.82
C SER A 795 -25.95 -9.62 -4.25
N ARG A 796 -26.34 -10.38 -5.28
CA ARG A 796 -26.36 -9.94 -6.69
C ARG A 796 -27.55 -9.03 -7.00
N PHE A 797 -28.69 -9.21 -6.33
CA PHE A 797 -29.82 -8.27 -6.37
C PHE A 797 -29.48 -6.96 -5.63
N TYR A 798 -28.94 -7.06 -4.41
CA TYR A 798 -28.49 -5.90 -3.63
C TYR A 798 -27.41 -5.08 -4.38
N ALA A 799 -26.40 -5.74 -4.96
CA ALA A 799 -25.38 -5.07 -5.78
C ALA A 799 -25.96 -4.43 -7.05
N GLN A 800 -27.00 -5.02 -7.66
CA GLN A 800 -27.74 -4.40 -8.76
C GLN A 800 -28.44 -3.12 -8.30
N MET A 801 -29.15 -3.19 -7.16
CA MET A 801 -29.91 -2.09 -6.59
C MET A 801 -29.00 -0.90 -6.23
N LEU A 802 -27.87 -1.13 -5.56
CA LEU A 802 -26.88 -0.08 -5.28
C LEU A 802 -26.36 0.59 -6.56
N VAL A 803 -25.99 -0.20 -7.58
CA VAL A 803 -25.55 0.37 -8.87
C VAL A 803 -26.68 1.14 -9.53
N ASP A 804 -27.91 0.64 -9.54
CA ASP A 804 -29.04 1.34 -10.14
C ASP A 804 -29.32 2.69 -9.45
N ILE A 805 -29.28 2.74 -8.12
CA ILE A 805 -29.51 3.97 -7.34
C ILE A 805 -28.38 4.98 -7.54
N PHE A 806 -27.13 4.60 -7.23
CA PHE A 806 -25.97 5.49 -7.30
C PHE A 806 -25.60 5.90 -8.75
N THR A 807 -26.20 5.28 -9.77
CA THR A 807 -26.02 5.66 -11.18
C THR A 807 -27.30 6.16 -11.86
N LYS A 808 -28.36 6.55 -11.11
CA LYS A 808 -29.40 7.45 -11.62
C LYS A 808 -28.77 8.80 -11.93
N ILE A 809 -28.85 9.28 -13.17
CA ILE A 809 -28.28 10.59 -13.58
C ILE A 809 -29.23 11.76 -13.23
N SER A 810 -30.50 11.46 -12.98
CA SER A 810 -31.45 12.42 -12.41
C SER A 810 -31.09 12.77 -10.97
N PRO A 811 -31.27 14.05 -10.55
CA PRO A 811 -31.47 14.38 -9.14
C PRO A 811 -32.58 13.50 -8.59
N THR A 812 -32.23 12.58 -7.68
CA THR A 812 -33.17 11.58 -7.17
C THR A 812 -33.82 12.15 -5.91
N PRO A 813 -35.15 12.39 -5.87
CA PRO A 813 -35.78 12.94 -4.68
C PRO A 813 -35.60 12.01 -3.48
N ILE A 814 -35.48 12.56 -2.28
CA ILE A 814 -35.19 11.78 -1.06
C ILE A 814 -36.24 10.70 -0.75
N GLU A 815 -37.46 10.88 -1.29
CA GLU A 815 -38.55 9.91 -1.22
C GLU A 815 -38.30 8.66 -2.09
N GLU A 816 -37.66 8.80 -3.25
CA GLU A 816 -37.25 7.68 -4.13
C GLU A 816 -36.00 6.94 -3.64
N VAL A 817 -35.24 7.52 -2.70
CA VAL A 817 -34.11 6.84 -2.07
C VAL A 817 -34.65 5.85 -1.03
N PRO A 818 -34.28 4.56 -1.10
CA PRO A 818 -34.66 3.56 -0.11
C PRO A 818 -34.38 4.04 1.30
N GLU A 819 -35.29 3.73 2.21
CA GLU A 819 -35.38 4.39 3.51
C GLU A 819 -34.11 4.19 4.35
N MET A 820 -33.47 3.03 4.22
CA MET A 820 -32.17 2.65 4.79
C MET A 820 -30.98 3.49 4.26
N LEU A 821 -31.02 3.91 3.00
CA LEU A 821 -29.95 4.64 2.30
C LEU A 821 -30.17 6.16 2.27
N ARG A 822 -31.18 6.69 2.98
CA ARG A 822 -31.50 8.13 2.97
C ARG A 822 -30.38 9.01 3.54
N LEU A 823 -29.57 8.50 4.47
CA LEU A 823 -28.36 9.19 4.94
C LEU A 823 -27.32 9.38 3.84
N ASP A 824 -27.34 8.53 2.80
CA ASP A 824 -26.38 8.56 1.69
C ASP A 824 -26.82 9.47 0.53
N HIS A 825 -27.98 10.14 0.61
CA HIS A 825 -28.56 10.94 -0.49
C HIS A 825 -27.58 11.97 -1.11
N GLY A 826 -26.77 12.64 -0.28
CA GLY A 826 -25.72 13.54 -0.76
C GLY A 826 -24.64 12.82 -1.56
N ARG A 827 -24.16 11.66 -1.08
CA ARG A 827 -23.14 10.84 -1.76
C ARG A 827 -23.70 10.13 -3.00
N ILE A 828 -24.99 9.77 -3.03
CA ILE A 828 -25.71 9.32 -4.24
C ILE A 828 -25.66 10.42 -5.31
N SER A 829 -25.99 11.66 -4.95
CA SER A 829 -25.99 12.81 -5.87
C SER A 829 -24.59 13.17 -6.39
N GLN A 830 -23.56 13.10 -5.54
CA GLN A 830 -22.16 13.30 -5.91
C GLN A 830 -21.68 12.22 -6.91
N VAL A 831 -21.94 10.93 -6.64
CA VAL A 831 -21.55 9.83 -7.53
C VAL A 831 -22.31 9.89 -8.86
N SER A 832 -23.61 10.20 -8.83
CA SER A 832 -24.43 10.46 -10.00
C SER A 832 -23.82 11.54 -10.91
N THR A 833 -23.51 12.71 -10.36
CA THR A 833 -22.89 13.83 -11.08
C THR A 833 -21.51 13.45 -11.62
N MET A 834 -20.69 12.74 -10.83
CA MET A 834 -19.38 12.27 -11.29
C MET A 834 -19.50 11.28 -12.46
N ILE A 835 -20.50 10.39 -12.44
CA ILE A 835 -20.79 9.45 -13.52
C ILE A 835 -21.27 10.17 -14.78
N GLN A 836 -22.16 11.15 -14.64
CA GLN A 836 -22.57 12.02 -15.76
C GLN A 836 -21.35 12.70 -16.40
N ARG A 837 -20.48 13.30 -15.60
CA ARG A 837 -19.23 13.94 -16.06
C ARG A 837 -18.32 12.95 -16.80
N ILE A 838 -18.08 11.77 -16.23
CA ILE A 838 -17.27 10.70 -16.85
C ILE A 838 -17.85 10.23 -18.20
N ILE A 839 -19.16 9.95 -18.30
CA ILE A 839 -19.73 9.52 -19.59
C ILE A 839 -19.75 10.66 -20.63
N THR A 840 -19.88 11.91 -20.19
CA THR A 840 -19.88 13.09 -21.08
C THR A 840 -18.48 13.33 -21.65
N ALA A 841 -17.47 13.41 -20.80
CA ALA A 841 -16.07 13.54 -21.21
C ALA A 841 -15.60 12.32 -22.03
N GLY A 842 -15.99 11.11 -21.62
CA GLY A 842 -15.74 9.87 -22.36
C GLY A 842 -16.40 9.85 -23.74
N ALA A 843 -17.63 10.34 -23.88
CA ALA A 843 -18.30 10.43 -25.18
C ALA A 843 -17.63 11.43 -26.12
N VAL A 844 -17.19 12.58 -25.61
CA VAL A 844 -16.40 13.57 -26.38
C VAL A 844 -15.07 12.97 -26.84
N LEU A 845 -14.31 12.36 -25.92
CA LEU A 845 -13.01 11.74 -26.24
C LEU A 845 -13.14 10.58 -27.22
N LEU A 846 -14.10 9.67 -27.02
CA LEU A 846 -14.35 8.53 -27.91
C LEU A 846 -14.70 8.99 -29.33
N GLN A 847 -15.57 9.99 -29.47
CA GLN A 847 -15.96 10.51 -30.77
C GLN A 847 -14.81 11.30 -31.44
N CYS A 848 -14.01 12.05 -30.67
CA CYS A 848 -12.81 12.71 -31.17
C CYS A 848 -11.74 11.71 -31.63
N LYS A 849 -11.50 10.63 -30.86
CA LYS A 849 -10.63 9.50 -31.23
C LYS A 849 -11.06 8.88 -32.56
N ASN A 850 -12.36 8.59 -32.72
CA ASN A 850 -12.93 8.02 -33.93
C ASN A 850 -12.80 8.97 -35.14
N LEU A 851 -13.15 10.26 -34.97
CA LEU A 851 -13.04 11.29 -36.03
C LEU A 851 -11.59 11.48 -36.51
N LEU A 852 -10.62 11.40 -35.60
CA LEU A 852 -9.19 11.50 -35.88
C LEU A 852 -8.52 10.16 -36.23
N LYS A 853 -9.30 9.09 -36.43
CA LYS A 853 -8.84 7.72 -36.74
C LYS A 853 -7.73 7.21 -35.81
N ARG A 854 -7.85 7.46 -34.50
CA ARG A 854 -6.90 7.01 -33.47
C ARG A 854 -7.44 5.79 -32.73
N ASP A 855 -6.54 4.97 -32.18
CA ASP A 855 -6.91 3.86 -31.31
C ASP A 855 -7.72 4.35 -30.11
N VAL A 856 -8.90 3.77 -29.93
CA VAL A 856 -9.82 4.02 -28.81
C VAL A 856 -9.15 3.77 -27.45
N ARG A 857 -8.27 2.77 -27.36
CA ARG A 857 -7.59 2.37 -26.12
C ARG A 857 -6.53 3.37 -25.68
N SER A 858 -5.96 4.14 -26.61
CA SER A 858 -4.95 5.17 -26.31
C SER A 858 -5.47 6.17 -25.27
N ALA A 859 -4.78 6.29 -24.13
CA ALA A 859 -5.26 7.07 -22.98
C ALA A 859 -4.84 8.55 -23.09
N TRP A 860 -5.80 9.43 -23.35
CA TRP A 860 -5.61 10.87 -23.49
C TRP A 860 -5.82 11.56 -22.14
N LYS A 861 -5.05 11.13 -21.11
CA LYS A 861 -5.24 11.54 -19.71
C LYS A 861 -5.24 13.07 -19.53
N MET A 862 -4.36 13.79 -20.23
CA MET A 862 -4.25 15.25 -20.09
C MET A 862 -5.47 15.96 -20.69
N GLU A 863 -5.96 15.51 -21.84
CA GLU A 863 -7.16 16.01 -22.49
C GLU A 863 -8.39 15.72 -21.63
N ALA A 864 -8.48 14.51 -21.05
CA ALA A 864 -9.56 14.13 -20.14
C ALA A 864 -9.60 15.01 -18.88
N SER A 865 -8.46 15.25 -18.22
CA SER A 865 -8.40 16.13 -17.04
C SER A 865 -8.81 17.57 -17.38
N ARG A 866 -8.40 18.10 -18.54
CA ARG A 866 -8.83 19.45 -18.98
C ARG A 866 -10.33 19.50 -19.30
N ILE A 867 -10.88 18.50 -19.99
CA ILE A 867 -12.31 18.41 -20.29
C ILE A 867 -13.13 18.27 -19.00
N MET A 868 -12.69 17.43 -18.06
CA MET A 868 -13.33 17.29 -16.74
C MET A 868 -13.34 18.62 -16.00
N ALA A 869 -12.22 19.34 -15.91
CA ALA A 869 -12.17 20.64 -15.24
C ALA A 869 -13.15 21.67 -15.84
N VAL A 870 -13.27 21.72 -17.18
CA VAL A 870 -14.21 22.62 -17.87
C VAL A 870 -15.68 22.26 -17.60
N ILE A 871 -16.01 20.98 -17.43
CA ILE A 871 -17.36 20.52 -17.06
C ILE A 871 -17.61 20.67 -15.55
N GLU A 872 -16.58 20.48 -14.71
CA GLU A 872 -16.63 20.66 -13.26
C GLU A 872 -16.85 22.14 -12.88
N ALA A 873 -16.36 23.09 -13.69
CA ALA A 873 -16.51 24.54 -13.50
C ALA A 873 -17.93 25.12 -13.78
N GLY A 874 -18.87 24.34 -14.34
CA GLY A 874 -20.29 24.71 -14.42
C GLY A 874 -20.65 25.94 -15.24
N HIS A 875 -19.80 26.36 -16.19
CA HIS A 875 -20.03 27.54 -17.03
C HIS A 875 -21.23 27.38 -18.01
N PRO A 876 -21.75 28.47 -18.60
CA PRO A 876 -22.73 28.40 -19.67
C PRO A 876 -22.26 27.56 -20.87
N LEU A 877 -23.20 26.88 -21.54
CA LEU A 877 -22.94 25.86 -22.56
C LEU A 877 -21.91 26.28 -23.61
N ASP A 878 -22.02 27.48 -24.19
CA ASP A 878 -21.09 27.95 -25.22
C ASP A 878 -19.65 28.09 -24.69
N THR A 879 -19.49 28.60 -23.46
CA THR A 879 -18.21 28.68 -22.77
C THR A 879 -17.65 27.29 -22.45
N THR A 880 -18.50 26.32 -22.09
CA THR A 880 -18.11 24.91 -21.92
C THR A 880 -17.66 24.31 -23.25
N VAL A 881 -18.35 24.57 -24.36
CA VAL A 881 -17.98 24.12 -25.71
C VAL A 881 -16.62 24.70 -26.10
N ASP A 882 -16.39 26.01 -25.90
CA ASP A 882 -15.10 26.66 -26.19
C ASP A 882 -13.96 26.10 -25.34
N GLY A 883 -14.18 25.92 -24.03
CA GLY A 883 -13.20 25.32 -23.12
C GLY A 883 -12.86 23.87 -23.49
N VAL A 884 -13.85 23.06 -23.89
CA VAL A 884 -13.65 21.67 -24.35
C VAL A 884 -12.92 21.63 -25.69
N MET A 885 -13.24 22.54 -26.62
CA MET A 885 -12.51 22.66 -27.89
C MET A 885 -11.04 23.07 -27.66
N ALA A 886 -10.77 24.05 -26.79
CA ALA A 886 -9.41 24.42 -26.40
C ALA A 886 -8.67 23.28 -25.69
N ALA A 887 -9.35 22.50 -24.84
CA ALA A 887 -8.80 21.32 -24.19
C ALA A 887 -8.39 20.21 -25.17
N LEU A 888 -9.09 20.08 -26.32
CA LEU A 888 -8.77 19.13 -27.39
C LEU A 888 -7.70 19.66 -28.35
N GLU A 889 -7.70 20.96 -28.66
CA GLU A 889 -6.75 21.60 -29.58
C GLU A 889 -5.37 21.84 -28.95
N SER A 890 -5.28 22.05 -27.63
CA SER A 890 -4.03 22.30 -26.91
C SER A 890 -2.97 21.19 -27.03
N GLY A 891 -3.35 19.98 -27.47
CA GLY A 891 -2.40 18.93 -27.83
C GLY A 891 -2.24 18.69 -29.34
N ARG A 892 -3.10 19.26 -30.22
CA ARG A 892 -3.23 18.86 -31.63
C ARG A 892 -3.78 19.97 -32.53
N SER A 893 -3.05 20.28 -33.61
CA SER A 893 -3.62 20.99 -34.75
C SER A 893 -4.64 20.12 -35.49
N MET A 894 -5.74 20.73 -35.93
CA MET A 894 -6.82 20.08 -36.68
C MET A 894 -7.29 20.97 -37.84
N PRO A 895 -7.62 20.41 -39.02
CA PRO A 895 -8.17 21.18 -40.13
C PRO A 895 -9.47 21.89 -39.75
N ALA A 896 -9.74 23.08 -40.33
CA ALA A 896 -10.91 23.88 -40.00
C ALA A 896 -12.25 23.12 -40.19
N ALA A 897 -12.36 22.30 -41.24
CA ALA A 897 -13.52 21.42 -41.43
C ALA A 897 -13.68 20.40 -40.28
N THR A 898 -12.60 19.77 -39.82
CA THR A 898 -12.61 18.84 -38.69
C THR A 898 -12.99 19.55 -37.39
N LYS A 899 -12.48 20.78 -37.16
CA LYS A 899 -12.86 21.62 -36.01
C LYS A 899 -14.36 21.94 -35.99
N GLY A 900 -14.95 22.28 -37.14
CA GLY A 900 -16.38 22.57 -37.26
C GLY A 900 -17.25 21.37 -36.90
N HIS A 901 -16.95 20.19 -37.46
CA HIS A 901 -17.65 18.94 -37.12
C HIS A 901 -17.47 18.57 -35.64
N LEU A 902 -16.26 18.72 -35.10
CA LEU A 902 -15.97 18.43 -33.69
C LEU A 902 -16.72 19.38 -32.74
N ARG A 903 -16.80 20.69 -33.06
CA ARG A 903 -17.57 21.66 -32.28
C ARG A 903 -19.05 21.27 -32.24
N ALA A 904 -19.66 21.03 -33.40
CA ALA A 904 -21.07 20.62 -33.49
C ALA A 904 -21.36 19.33 -32.69
N LEU A 905 -20.42 18.37 -32.72
CA LEU A 905 -20.49 17.13 -31.95
C LEU A 905 -20.35 17.38 -30.44
N VAL A 906 -19.40 18.22 -30.01
CA VAL A 906 -19.21 18.61 -28.60
C VAL A 906 -20.45 19.31 -28.07
N THR A 907 -21.01 20.28 -28.81
CA THR A 907 -22.26 20.96 -28.47
C THR A 907 -23.39 19.95 -28.29
N LYS A 908 -23.58 19.01 -29.23
CA LYS A 908 -24.63 17.98 -29.17
C LYS A 908 -24.48 17.05 -27.96
N VAL A 909 -23.26 16.63 -27.63
CA VAL A 909 -23.00 15.76 -26.46
C VAL A 909 -23.21 16.50 -25.14
N LEU A 910 -22.86 17.79 -25.07
CA LEU A 910 -23.08 18.61 -23.88
C LEU A 910 -24.57 18.94 -23.69
N THR A 911 -25.31 19.32 -24.73
CA THR A 911 -26.77 19.53 -24.62
C THR A 911 -27.49 18.23 -24.24
N ALA A 912 -27.17 17.10 -24.88
CA ALA A 912 -27.75 15.81 -24.52
C ALA A 912 -27.37 15.34 -23.10
N SER A 913 -26.32 15.90 -22.50
CA SER A 913 -25.97 15.65 -21.10
C SER A 913 -26.73 16.57 -20.13
N GLN A 914 -26.92 17.85 -20.48
CA GLN A 914 -27.74 18.79 -19.71
C GLN A 914 -29.22 18.37 -19.71
N GLU A 915 -29.80 18.09 -20.88
CA GLU A 915 -31.18 17.59 -20.98
C GLU A 915 -31.43 16.30 -20.18
N MET A 916 -30.41 15.45 -20.03
CA MET A 916 -30.48 14.19 -19.28
C MET A 916 -30.55 14.43 -17.77
N ALA A 917 -29.78 15.39 -17.25
CA ALA A 917 -29.84 15.77 -15.84
C ALA A 917 -31.15 16.50 -15.50
N GLU A 918 -31.59 17.43 -16.37
CA GLU A 918 -32.82 18.22 -16.18
C GLU A 918 -34.10 17.38 -16.29
N ARG A 919 -34.22 16.54 -17.32
CA ARG A 919 -35.45 15.78 -17.61
C ARG A 919 -35.48 14.40 -16.97
N GLY A 920 -34.40 13.98 -16.33
CA GLY A 920 -34.27 12.72 -15.59
C GLY A 920 -34.51 11.44 -16.38
N ARG A 921 -34.39 11.48 -17.72
CA ARG A 921 -34.59 10.32 -18.61
C ARG A 921 -33.27 9.64 -18.94
N GLU A 922 -33.33 8.40 -19.42
CA GLU A 922 -32.15 7.77 -20.02
C GLU A 922 -31.62 8.59 -21.20
N PRO A 923 -30.29 8.63 -21.42
CA PRO A 923 -29.66 9.45 -22.45
C PRO A 923 -30.26 9.18 -23.84
N SER A 924 -30.68 10.25 -24.52
CA SER A 924 -31.13 10.24 -25.92
C SER A 924 -30.00 9.85 -26.87
N GLU A 925 -28.80 10.40 -26.65
CA GLU A 925 -27.58 10.12 -27.39
C GLU A 925 -27.14 8.65 -27.21
N PRO A 926 -27.01 7.85 -28.29
CA PRO A 926 -26.67 6.42 -28.18
C PRO A 926 -25.27 6.19 -27.59
N VAL A 927 -24.33 7.11 -27.80
CA VAL A 927 -22.97 7.02 -27.23
C VAL A 927 -23.01 7.14 -25.70
N LEU A 928 -23.77 8.09 -25.16
CA LEU A 928 -23.94 8.27 -23.71
C LEU A 928 -24.63 7.05 -23.09
N ARG A 929 -25.69 6.52 -23.73
CA ARG A 929 -26.39 5.30 -23.26
C ARG A 929 -25.50 4.07 -23.26
N LEU A 930 -24.66 3.91 -24.29
CA LEU A 930 -23.71 2.82 -24.39
C LEU A 930 -22.63 2.94 -23.30
N LEU A 931 -22.03 4.12 -23.10
CA LEU A 931 -21.02 4.33 -22.08
C LEU A 931 -21.57 4.16 -20.65
N LEU A 932 -22.77 4.65 -20.36
CA LEU A 932 -23.45 4.44 -19.08
C LEU A 932 -23.69 2.97 -18.79
N THR A 933 -24.23 2.21 -19.76
CA THR A 933 -24.46 0.76 -19.63
C THR A 933 -23.15 0.00 -19.39
N ARG A 934 -22.09 0.36 -20.12
CA ARG A 934 -20.74 -0.22 -19.98
C ARG A 934 -20.11 0.08 -18.60
N LEU A 935 -20.28 1.31 -18.11
CA LEU A 935 -19.76 1.76 -16.82
C LEU A 935 -20.50 1.09 -15.65
N ARG A 936 -21.84 1.09 -15.68
CA ARG A 936 -22.69 0.31 -14.76
C ARG A 936 -22.23 -1.14 -14.68
N GLY A 937 -22.04 -1.79 -15.84
CA GLY A 937 -21.54 -3.16 -15.94
C GLY A 937 -20.16 -3.36 -15.30
N ASN A 938 -19.20 -2.45 -15.50
CA ASN A 938 -17.87 -2.54 -14.88
C ASN A 938 -17.96 -2.48 -13.35
N ILE A 939 -18.65 -1.47 -12.80
CA ILE A 939 -18.83 -1.28 -11.36
C ILE A 939 -19.54 -2.50 -10.75
N LEU A 940 -20.62 -2.96 -11.38
CA LEU A 940 -21.40 -4.12 -10.97
C LEU A 940 -20.56 -5.41 -10.92
N THR A 941 -19.68 -5.65 -11.90
CA THR A 941 -18.79 -6.83 -11.87
C THR A 941 -17.73 -6.80 -10.78
N ARG A 942 -17.47 -5.64 -10.14
CA ARG A 942 -16.62 -5.55 -8.94
C ARG A 942 -17.44 -5.83 -7.68
N LEU A 943 -18.61 -5.18 -7.54
CA LEU A 943 -19.47 -5.27 -6.36
C LEU A 943 -20.14 -6.65 -6.20
N ALA A 944 -20.47 -7.32 -7.30
CA ALA A 944 -21.13 -8.63 -7.29
C ALA A 944 -20.16 -9.83 -7.20
N ALA A 945 -18.85 -9.61 -7.09
CA ALA A 945 -17.86 -10.68 -6.95
C ALA A 945 -17.96 -11.33 -5.55
N GLY A 946 -18.31 -12.61 -5.50
CA GLY A 946 -18.66 -13.31 -4.25
C GLY A 946 -17.47 -13.80 -3.45
N SER A 947 -16.40 -14.21 -4.13
CA SER A 947 -15.14 -14.64 -3.49
C SER A 947 -14.09 -13.52 -3.46
N ALA A 948 -13.24 -13.49 -2.45
CA ALA A 948 -12.04 -12.63 -2.42
C ALA A 948 -11.14 -12.85 -3.66
N SER A 949 -11.02 -14.08 -4.17
CA SER A 949 -10.28 -14.38 -5.41
C SER A 949 -10.94 -13.75 -6.64
N GLU A 950 -12.28 -13.72 -6.68
CA GLU A 950 -13.04 -13.06 -7.75
C GLU A 950 -12.92 -11.54 -7.65
N LYS A 951 -12.96 -10.96 -6.45
CA LYS A 951 -12.73 -9.53 -6.24
C LYS A 951 -11.37 -9.10 -6.77
N VAL A 952 -10.29 -9.81 -6.42
CA VAL A 952 -8.94 -9.51 -6.93
C VAL A 952 -8.85 -9.66 -8.46
N LYS A 953 -9.47 -10.70 -9.04
CA LYS A 953 -9.54 -10.87 -10.51
C LYS A 953 -10.35 -9.75 -11.18
N ALA A 954 -11.44 -9.32 -10.54
CA ALA A 954 -12.27 -8.22 -11.01
C ALA A 954 -11.51 -6.89 -10.96
N THR A 955 -10.84 -6.55 -9.85
CA THR A 955 -10.06 -5.30 -9.74
C THR A 955 -8.93 -5.25 -10.76
N ASN A 956 -8.20 -6.35 -10.96
CA ASN A 956 -7.06 -6.40 -11.87
C ASN A 956 -7.51 -6.26 -13.33
N THR A 957 -8.53 -7.02 -13.75
CA THR A 957 -9.04 -6.96 -15.14
C THR A 957 -9.94 -5.74 -15.42
N ALA A 958 -10.41 -5.02 -14.40
CA ALA A 958 -11.35 -3.91 -14.61
C ALA A 958 -10.73 -2.69 -15.31
N GLY A 959 -9.41 -2.46 -15.17
CA GLY A 959 -8.70 -1.42 -15.91
C GLY A 959 -8.65 -1.70 -17.42
N GLU A 960 -8.28 -2.93 -17.79
CA GLU A 960 -8.28 -3.42 -19.18
C GLU A 960 -9.68 -3.40 -19.79
N LYS A 961 -10.70 -3.77 -19.00
CA LYS A 961 -12.10 -3.66 -19.39
C LYS A 961 -12.49 -2.20 -19.66
N LEU A 962 -12.20 -1.25 -18.75
CA LEU A 962 -12.50 0.17 -18.99
C LEU A 962 -11.76 0.71 -20.24
N ALA A 963 -10.52 0.29 -20.47
CA ALA A 963 -9.76 0.66 -21.66
C ALA A 963 -10.37 0.10 -22.97
N SER A 964 -10.81 -1.17 -22.99
CA SER A 964 -11.47 -1.75 -24.16
C SER A 964 -12.89 -1.18 -24.39
N LEU A 965 -13.52 -0.64 -23.35
CA LEU A 965 -14.83 0.03 -23.41
C LEU A 965 -14.76 1.50 -23.83
N GLY A 966 -13.56 2.10 -23.93
CA GLY A 966 -13.32 3.47 -24.37
C GLY A 966 -13.18 4.51 -23.25
N LEU A 967 -12.88 4.09 -22.03
CA LEU A 967 -12.78 4.92 -20.82
C LEU A 967 -11.42 4.70 -20.09
N SER A 968 -10.32 4.55 -20.83
CA SER A 968 -8.98 4.29 -20.26
C SER A 968 -8.46 5.44 -19.39
N GLU A 969 -8.98 6.65 -19.56
CA GLU A 969 -8.60 7.84 -18.81
C GLU A 969 -9.20 7.88 -17.39
N PHE A 970 -10.36 7.25 -17.18
CA PHE A 970 -11.16 7.41 -15.96
C PHE A 970 -11.02 6.25 -14.96
N VAL A 971 -10.04 5.35 -15.16
CA VAL A 971 -9.85 4.13 -14.35
C VAL A 971 -9.70 4.43 -12.84
N GLU A 972 -9.03 5.54 -12.50
CA GLU A 972 -8.85 6.02 -11.12
C GLU A 972 -10.18 6.49 -10.49
N ARG A 973 -10.86 7.48 -11.10
CA ARG A 973 -12.19 7.97 -10.65
C ARG A 973 -13.24 6.84 -10.56
N VAL A 974 -13.23 5.87 -11.49
CA VAL A 974 -14.15 4.71 -11.45
C VAL A 974 -13.76 3.71 -10.35
N ARG A 975 -12.48 3.59 -10.00
CA ARG A 975 -12.03 2.82 -8.82
C ARG A 975 -12.49 3.47 -7.52
N GLU A 976 -12.38 4.79 -7.41
CA GLU A 976 -12.87 5.57 -6.26
C GLU A 976 -14.38 5.37 -6.06
N ILE A 977 -15.19 5.58 -7.11
CA ILE A 977 -16.64 5.31 -7.11
C ILE A 977 -16.93 3.87 -6.65
N SER A 978 -16.23 2.88 -7.21
CA SER A 978 -16.42 1.47 -6.83
C SER A 978 -16.13 1.22 -5.35
N GLY A 979 -15.09 1.87 -4.80
CA GLY A 979 -14.72 1.76 -3.38
C GLY A 979 -15.71 2.48 -2.45
N VAL A 980 -16.29 3.60 -2.87
CA VAL A 980 -17.36 4.28 -2.12
C VAL A 980 -18.61 3.39 -2.05
N LEU A 981 -19.03 2.79 -3.17
CA LEU A 981 -20.18 1.87 -3.19
C LEU A 981 -19.91 0.58 -2.38
N GLU A 982 -18.68 0.07 -2.36
CA GLU A 982 -18.32 -1.09 -1.54
C GLU A 982 -18.33 -0.76 -0.04
N LYS A 983 -17.83 0.43 0.37
CA LYS A 983 -17.92 0.92 1.76
C LYS A 983 -19.37 1.10 2.22
N VAL A 984 -20.17 1.86 1.46
CA VAL A 984 -21.59 2.10 1.75
C VAL A 984 -22.32 0.76 1.84
N GLY A 985 -22.15 -0.12 0.85
CA GLY A 985 -22.80 -1.43 0.80
C GLY A 985 -22.34 -2.43 1.86
N ALA A 986 -21.23 -2.16 2.56
CA ALA A 986 -20.79 -2.92 3.73
C ALA A 986 -21.43 -2.37 5.03
N VAL A 987 -21.45 -1.05 5.22
CA VAL A 987 -22.06 -0.41 6.39
C VAL A 987 -23.59 -0.61 6.39
N ASP A 988 -24.25 -0.37 5.26
CA ASP A 988 -25.69 -0.56 5.12
C ASP A 988 -26.12 -2.01 5.35
N ARG A 989 -25.40 -3.02 4.83
CA ARG A 989 -25.74 -4.42 5.15
C ARG A 989 -25.37 -4.86 6.57
N ALA A 990 -24.44 -4.19 7.23
CA ALA A 990 -24.13 -4.44 8.65
C ALA A 990 -25.21 -3.86 9.58
N ALA A 991 -25.76 -2.69 9.26
CA ALA A 991 -26.84 -2.06 10.03
C ALA A 991 -28.23 -2.60 9.65
N HIS A 992 -28.55 -2.63 8.35
CA HIS A 992 -29.92 -2.81 7.84
C HIS A 992 -30.21 -4.20 7.23
N GLY A 993 -29.29 -5.16 7.30
CA GLY A 993 -29.44 -6.51 6.74
C GLY A 993 -30.82 -7.16 6.98
N PRO A 994 -31.34 -7.21 8.22
CA PRO A 994 -32.65 -7.82 8.52
C PRO A 994 -33.84 -7.16 7.79
N TRP A 995 -33.78 -5.86 7.53
CA TRP A 995 -34.83 -5.15 6.77
C TRP A 995 -34.72 -5.42 5.28
N TRP A 996 -33.51 -5.57 4.74
CA TRP A 996 -33.32 -6.02 3.36
C TRP A 996 -33.79 -7.45 3.15
N ASP A 997 -33.59 -8.35 4.11
CA ASP A 997 -34.11 -9.73 4.05
C ASP A 997 -35.65 -9.76 4.19
N ALA A 998 -36.25 -8.87 4.99
CA ALA A 998 -37.71 -8.69 5.07
C ALA A 998 -38.31 -8.15 3.77
N VAL A 999 -37.66 -7.15 3.15
CA VAL A 999 -38.06 -6.62 1.82
C VAL A 999 -37.91 -7.70 0.74
N ALA A 1000 -36.82 -8.47 0.77
CA ALA A 1000 -36.60 -9.54 -0.18
C ALA A 1000 -37.66 -10.63 -0.08
N THR A 1001 -37.94 -11.12 1.14
CA THR A 1001 -38.95 -12.17 1.36
C THR A 1001 -40.36 -11.71 1.05
N LYS A 1002 -40.71 -10.44 1.31
CA LYS A 1002 -42.01 -9.87 0.91
C LYS A 1002 -42.17 -9.83 -0.62
N VAL A 1003 -41.17 -9.29 -1.33
CA VAL A 1003 -41.20 -9.24 -2.82
C VAL A 1003 -41.22 -10.66 -3.42
N GLU A 1004 -40.56 -11.63 -2.80
CA GLU A 1004 -40.64 -13.04 -3.21
C GLU A 1004 -42.01 -13.69 -2.99
N GLN A 1005 -42.73 -13.31 -1.93
CA GLN A 1005 -44.11 -13.78 -1.70
C GLN A 1005 -45.10 -13.13 -2.68
N GLU A 1006 -44.94 -11.85 -2.98
CA GLU A 1006 -45.74 -11.13 -3.98
C GLU A 1006 -45.53 -11.71 -5.39
N ASP A 1007 -44.27 -11.85 -5.85
CA ASP A 1007 -43.91 -12.46 -7.13
C ASP A 1007 -44.46 -13.90 -7.31
N MET A 1008 -44.66 -14.64 -6.21
CA MET A 1008 -45.21 -16.00 -6.20
C MET A 1008 -46.74 -16.04 -6.09
N SER A 1009 -47.39 -14.88 -5.94
CA SER A 1009 -48.85 -14.74 -5.83
C SER A 1009 -49.52 -14.19 -7.09
N THR A 1010 -48.72 -13.73 -8.06
CA THR A 1010 -49.12 -13.15 -9.36
C THR A 1010 -48.89 -14.11 -10.52
#